data_AF-A0A4Y7TA46-F1
#
_entry.id   AF-A0A4Y7TA46-F1
#
_cell.length_a   1.000
_cell.length_b   1.000
_cell.length_c   1.000
_cell.angle_alpha   90.00
_cell.angle_beta   90.00
_cell.angle_gamma   90.00
#
_symmetry.space_group_name_H-M   'P 1'
#
loop_
_entity.id
_entity.type
_entity.pdbx_description
1 polymer ?
#
loop_
_entity_poly.entity_id
_entity_poly.type
_entity_poly.pdbx_seq_one_letter_code
_entity_poly.pdbx_strand_id
1 'polypeptide(L)'
;MSLKRSAWVDDEGWKTSPVEIEVPIHDQMEDGCGVEKHTMGMLYHRSIVSIVQEKIMNANDSQLFHQDGFELLWKPGAEDAASPEFRVLSELYHSDAFLNAQKEVRQSPPPQIKDCKLPRVVVALMFWSDATQISTFSPKKLWPLYMLFGNESKHKRGKKESESLGEHVAYFDTISDEFKDYVTARTGGKIPPDLLTHLHRECFHAQWSIILDDELLKAIVEGLEIMCPDGIKRRFFIRIFTYAADYPERVLIATIRGLGNCPCVRCLVPKSKLNQTGTPEDTAFRKSHPRVDDSVRRESVKLAKSAIQEGYAVQGKRVLAQLTDGGAPTMSAFSERLGSTGFDIFASLTVDLLHEYESGVFKTFFAHLIRVLEASAAGSALRHEMDRRRTDTRIHSYRLVPTFNQTIRKFSANTSQLARRAAQDYEDLLQCAIPVFDGLIPGPLNALVLRVLFCNARWHALAKLRMQTEATICLLEEATEQLGDQFRHFATITREATKRDKAARARRKGKTKEAPTGTSSPLGSTTADGSGAPPKRRRVHLNISTIKFHMLGHYTPNIRAFGPTDLYSTEWGESFHQAPKAWAKHSPWRQIRKGVSQHERRRRRLRRIKHRIIAQGESLKLKELQEQRTAARNPDIHHFIGTSKQDPVWLAELSHNGRFSTDPASTNFVRTLKQHLLPRYLALISPESTAQDIAALTRTHDWSNITFKEDRIYTHKIMRVKYDTYDARRDEDIVHLETDRCNIMVHNSAYPASSPHPFRYGKVLGILHAEVAHVGSIGRIKGGYWFSHMEFLWVRWYQHILATDTHELDKVVFLPINKPGTLEFIDPSLVLRACHIVPRFNAGRRFPNGTGNSALAQDQDDWNEYFINRFVDRDMFMRYEWGLAVGHTYTHCDAVGANLEVISRSRNHNTGNPVWSEGRDREVGQVVEAGETGADARTNSTRGGNGKAVGGSPEDSEDGIHGSENDSEGEGEDDDEGDKDGESEESDEDGEYYDADQYNGKAYDPEADDGCRFSKGYESEEEREYLVFGEGRAW
;
A
#
# COMPACT_ATOMS: atom_id res chain seq x y z
N MET A 1 7.95 58.45 20.98
CA MET A 1 9.08 57.49 21.05
C MET A 1 9.31 56.90 19.68
N SER A 2 10.56 56.67 19.28
CA SER A 2 10.93 56.40 17.88
C SER A 2 10.36 55.09 17.34
N LEU A 3 9.72 55.15 16.17
CA LEU A 3 9.44 54.00 15.32
C LEU A 3 10.77 53.34 14.93
N LYS A 4 11.14 52.25 15.61
CA LYS A 4 12.19 51.36 15.09
C LYS A 4 11.70 50.79 13.76
N ARG A 5 12.47 51.04 12.69
CA ARG A 5 12.29 50.40 11.37
C ARG A 5 12.07 48.90 11.59
N SER A 6 10.97 48.38 11.06
CA SER A 6 10.65 46.97 11.13
C SER A 6 11.63 46.17 10.26
N ALA A 7 12.56 45.46 10.91
CA ALA A 7 13.53 44.62 10.22
C ALA A 7 12.82 43.38 9.63
N TRP A 8 12.61 43.38 8.30
CA TRP A 8 11.94 42.31 7.56
C TRP A 8 12.80 41.79 6.39
N VAL A 9 13.98 41.21 6.68
CA VAL A 9 14.91 40.44 5.80
C VAL A 9 15.84 39.64 6.73
N ASP A 10 16.11 38.32 6.64
CA ASP A 10 15.43 37.18 5.99
C ASP A 10 15.77 35.87 6.77
N ASP A 11 15.30 34.70 6.32
CA ASP A 11 15.87 33.34 6.52
C ASP A 11 16.29 32.78 7.92
N GLU A 12 16.08 33.45 9.06
CA GLU A 12 16.56 33.14 10.46
C GLU A 12 16.74 31.68 10.98
N GLY A 13 16.24 30.63 10.33
CA GLY A 13 16.54 29.24 10.70
C GLY A 13 17.20 28.38 9.61
N TRP A 14 17.32 28.87 8.37
CA TRP A 14 18.01 28.18 7.28
C TRP A 14 19.47 28.70 7.16
N LYS A 15 20.41 27.77 7.01
CA LYS A 15 21.86 27.99 6.90
C LYS A 15 22.37 27.42 5.58
N THR A 16 23.51 27.92 5.12
CA THR A 16 24.29 27.33 4.02
C THR A 16 25.66 26.92 4.52
N SER A 17 26.10 25.71 4.19
CA SER A 17 27.44 25.20 4.52
C SER A 17 28.12 24.65 3.27
N PRO A 18 29.41 24.92 3.05
CA PRO A 18 30.17 24.26 2.00
C PRO A 18 30.24 22.75 2.29
N VAL A 19 30.17 21.94 1.25
CA VAL A 19 30.32 20.48 1.34
C VAL A 19 31.67 20.10 0.76
N GLU A 20 32.57 19.58 1.60
CA GLU A 20 33.90 19.13 1.21
C GLU A 20 33.96 17.60 1.26
N ILE A 21 34.59 17.00 0.27
CA ILE A 21 34.86 15.55 0.23
C ILE A 21 36.32 15.26 -0.14
N GLU A 22 36.77 14.05 0.19
CA GLU A 22 38.02 13.49 -0.29
C GLU A 22 37.76 12.80 -1.64
N VAL A 23 38.52 13.19 -2.66
CA VAL A 23 38.41 12.73 -4.04
C VAL A 23 39.59 11.80 -4.34
N PRO A 24 39.37 10.49 -4.59
CA PRO A 24 40.47 9.56 -4.85
C PRO A 24 41.19 9.84 -6.16
N ILE A 25 42.48 10.19 -6.07
CA ILE A 25 43.41 10.36 -7.19
C ILE A 25 44.52 9.31 -7.03
N HIS A 26 44.21 8.07 -7.47
CA HIS A 26 45.08 6.91 -7.27
C HIS A 26 46.39 7.00 -8.07
N ASP A 27 47.42 6.24 -7.69
CA ASP A 27 48.80 6.36 -8.24
C ASP A 27 48.92 6.16 -9.77
N GLN A 28 47.93 5.50 -10.39
CA GLN A 28 47.84 5.33 -11.84
C GLN A 28 47.12 6.49 -12.58
N MET A 29 46.70 7.55 -11.88
CA MET A 29 46.18 8.80 -12.47
C MET A 29 47.31 9.81 -12.67
N GLU A 30 47.06 10.82 -13.49
CA GLU A 30 47.95 11.98 -13.63
C GLU A 30 48.00 12.77 -12.30
N ASP A 31 49.22 13.04 -11.81
CA ASP A 31 49.51 13.57 -10.48
C ASP A 31 48.86 12.79 -9.31
N GLY A 32 48.88 11.46 -9.38
CA GLY A 32 48.46 10.54 -8.32
C GLY A 32 49.02 10.91 -6.93
N CYS A 33 48.13 11.10 -5.96
CA CYS A 33 48.47 11.55 -4.59
C CYS A 33 47.59 10.91 -3.49
N GLY A 34 46.86 9.83 -3.81
CA GLY A 34 45.91 9.19 -2.90
C GLY A 34 44.56 9.89 -2.91
N VAL A 35 44.45 11.03 -2.24
CA VAL A 35 43.21 11.83 -2.17
C VAL A 35 43.46 13.34 -2.22
N GLU A 36 42.59 14.06 -2.93
CA GLU A 36 42.51 15.53 -2.88
C GLU A 36 41.24 15.97 -2.15
N LYS A 37 41.29 17.08 -1.41
CA LYS A 37 40.09 17.70 -0.83
C LYS A 37 39.47 18.69 -1.80
N HIS A 38 38.17 18.58 -2.03
CA HIS A 38 37.46 19.46 -2.96
C HIS A 38 36.08 19.85 -2.43
N THR A 39 35.71 21.13 -2.58
CA THR A 39 34.38 21.65 -2.21
C THR A 39 33.40 21.45 -3.37
N MET A 40 32.43 20.57 -3.21
CA MET A 40 31.54 20.14 -4.31
C MET A 40 30.25 20.96 -4.48
N GLY A 41 29.91 21.79 -3.50
CA GLY A 41 28.62 22.47 -3.47
C GLY A 41 28.29 23.12 -2.13
N MET A 42 27.02 23.49 -1.96
CA MET A 42 26.52 24.22 -0.80
C MET A 42 25.22 23.58 -0.29
N LEU A 43 25.31 22.92 0.87
CA LEU A 43 24.17 22.33 1.57
C LEU A 43 23.30 23.44 2.16
N TYR A 44 22.00 23.41 1.85
CA TYR A 44 20.99 24.26 2.49
C TYR A 44 20.30 23.47 3.60
N HIS A 45 20.41 23.89 4.87
CA HIS A 45 19.93 23.10 6.01
C HIS A 45 19.44 23.93 7.20
N ARG A 46 18.86 23.27 8.21
CA ARG A 46 18.43 23.82 9.51
C ARG A 46 19.02 22.98 10.64
N SER A 47 19.34 23.61 11.79
CA SER A 47 19.63 22.84 13.02
C SER A 47 18.39 22.06 13.45
N ILE A 48 18.55 20.74 13.61
CA ILE A 48 17.51 19.83 14.13
C ILE A 48 17.13 20.24 15.56
N VAL A 49 18.11 20.64 16.38
CA VAL A 49 17.86 21.14 17.75
C VAL A 49 16.97 22.39 17.73
N SER A 50 17.20 23.32 16.81
CA SER A 50 16.34 24.50 16.62
C SER A 50 14.91 24.12 16.18
N ILE A 51 14.74 23.08 15.36
CA ILE A 51 13.41 22.56 14.98
C ILE A 51 12.69 21.95 16.20
N VAL A 52 13.39 21.15 16.99
CA VAL A 52 12.87 20.51 18.21
C VAL A 52 12.44 21.56 19.23
N GLN A 53 13.24 22.62 19.42
CA GLN A 53 12.89 23.76 20.27
C GLN A 53 11.66 24.52 19.74
N GLU A 54 11.60 24.86 18.44
CA GLU A 54 10.43 25.52 17.81
C GLU A 54 9.15 24.72 18.06
N LYS A 55 9.22 23.39 17.94
CA LYS A 55 8.08 22.47 18.13
C LYS A 55 7.60 22.43 19.59
N ILE A 56 8.52 22.25 20.55
CA ILE A 56 8.18 22.04 21.97
C ILE A 56 7.74 23.34 22.65
N MET A 57 8.32 24.49 22.28
CA MET A 57 7.95 25.79 22.84
C MET A 57 6.65 26.36 22.27
N ASN A 58 6.14 25.83 21.16
CA ASN A 58 4.86 26.26 20.59
C ASN A 58 3.68 25.59 21.29
N ALA A 59 2.92 26.38 22.07
CA ALA A 59 1.74 25.92 22.83
C ALA A 59 0.72 25.13 22.00
N ASN A 60 0.49 25.52 20.74
CA ASN A 60 -0.46 24.83 19.84
C ASN A 60 0.05 23.47 19.37
N ASP A 61 1.37 23.31 19.24
CA ASP A 61 1.98 22.04 18.84
C ASP A 61 2.13 21.10 20.03
N SER A 62 2.55 21.63 21.19
CA SER A 62 2.84 20.87 22.40
C SER A 62 1.63 20.15 22.99
N GLN A 63 0.40 20.67 22.79
CA GLN A 63 -0.83 20.08 23.35
C GLN A 63 -1.08 18.63 22.89
N LEU A 64 -0.65 18.27 21.68
CA LEU A 64 -0.85 16.94 21.09
C LEU A 64 0.49 16.19 20.89
N PHE A 65 1.50 16.55 21.68
CA PHE A 65 2.82 15.92 21.65
C PHE A 65 2.93 14.94 22.84
N HIS A 66 2.93 13.64 22.56
CA HIS A 66 3.03 12.62 23.60
C HIS A 66 4.43 12.63 24.20
N GLN A 67 4.54 13.08 25.46
CA GLN A 67 5.79 13.11 26.22
C GLN A 67 6.20 11.72 26.72
N ASP A 68 5.19 10.89 27.02
CA ASP A 68 5.36 9.55 27.57
C ASP A 68 4.82 8.51 26.58
N GLY A 69 5.61 7.47 26.34
CA GLY A 69 5.18 6.24 25.70
C GLY A 69 4.58 5.27 26.71
N PHE A 70 3.61 4.47 26.26
CA PHE A 70 2.84 3.57 27.10
C PHE A 70 2.38 2.34 26.31
N GLU A 71 2.07 1.26 27.02
CA GLU A 71 1.50 0.05 26.43
C GLU A 71 0.01 0.28 26.14
N LEU A 72 -0.42 0.11 24.88
CA LEU A 72 -1.84 0.12 24.54
C LEU A 72 -2.38 -1.30 24.57
N LEU A 73 -3.27 -1.59 25.52
CA LEU A 73 -3.87 -2.91 25.72
C LEU A 73 -5.36 -2.85 25.38
N TRP A 74 -5.86 -3.89 24.70
CA TRP A 74 -7.27 -4.07 24.40
C TRP A 74 -7.84 -5.25 25.19
N LYS A 75 -8.94 -5.01 25.89
CA LYS A 75 -9.69 -5.99 26.66
C LYS A 75 -11.13 -6.08 26.12
N PRO A 76 -11.45 -7.06 25.25
CA PRO A 76 -12.79 -7.17 24.65
C PRO A 76 -13.88 -7.50 25.69
N GLY A 77 -13.58 -8.35 26.67
CA GLY A 77 -14.49 -8.69 27.78
C GLY A 77 -14.26 -7.82 29.01
N ALA A 78 -14.52 -6.51 28.91
CA ALA A 78 -14.21 -5.56 30.00
C ALA A 78 -14.91 -5.88 31.33
N GLU A 79 -16.07 -6.55 31.29
CA GLU A 79 -16.86 -6.95 32.47
C GLU A 79 -16.25 -8.13 33.25
N ASP A 80 -15.43 -8.98 32.62
CA ASP A 80 -14.75 -10.08 33.29
C ASP A 80 -13.33 -9.65 33.70
N ALA A 81 -13.08 -9.59 35.00
CA ALA A 81 -11.75 -9.29 35.56
C ALA A 81 -10.66 -10.26 35.05
N ALA A 82 -11.01 -11.52 34.76
CA ALA A 82 -10.11 -12.56 34.28
C ALA A 82 -9.92 -12.61 32.75
N SER A 83 -10.69 -11.85 31.96
CA SER A 83 -10.50 -11.79 30.50
C SER A 83 -9.08 -11.31 30.16
N PRO A 84 -8.36 -12.01 29.25
CA PRO A 84 -7.01 -11.60 28.84
C PRO A 84 -7.02 -10.25 28.11
N GLU A 85 -5.85 -9.61 28.12
CA GLU A 85 -5.57 -8.35 27.45
C GLU A 85 -4.63 -8.59 26.27
N PHE A 86 -4.91 -7.96 25.13
CA PHE A 86 -4.12 -8.11 23.90
C PHE A 86 -3.37 -6.81 23.60
N ARG A 87 -2.06 -6.90 23.32
CA ARG A 87 -1.25 -5.74 22.95
C ARG A 87 -1.67 -5.21 21.58
N VAL A 88 -1.86 -3.89 21.51
CA VAL A 88 -2.14 -3.13 20.30
C VAL A 88 -0.95 -2.25 19.93
N LEU A 89 -0.54 -2.28 18.67
CA LEU A 89 0.44 -1.38 18.06
C LEU A 89 -0.28 -0.49 17.03
N SER A 90 -0.16 0.83 17.20
CA SER A 90 -0.88 1.81 16.37
C SER A 90 -0.07 3.09 16.09
N GLU A 91 0.76 3.51 17.05
CA GLU A 91 1.58 4.72 17.00
C GLU A 91 2.98 4.38 17.55
N LEU A 92 4.01 5.15 17.19
CA LEU A 92 5.39 4.85 17.59
C LEU A 92 5.58 4.89 19.11
N TYR A 93 4.88 5.79 19.82
CA TYR A 93 4.92 5.85 21.28
C TYR A 93 4.20 4.69 21.99
N HIS A 94 3.60 3.76 21.25
CA HIS A 94 3.14 2.44 21.76
C HIS A 94 4.15 1.31 21.49
N SER A 95 5.25 1.56 20.76
CA SER A 95 6.16 0.52 20.28
C SER A 95 7.29 0.21 21.28
N ASP A 96 7.82 -1.01 21.18
CA ASP A 96 8.90 -1.48 22.05
C ASP A 96 10.15 -0.61 21.93
N ALA A 97 10.48 -0.11 20.73
CA ALA A 97 11.60 0.80 20.54
C ALA A 97 11.42 2.09 21.37
N PHE A 98 10.24 2.71 21.35
CA PHE A 98 10.00 3.96 22.09
C PHE A 98 10.01 3.71 23.61
N LEU A 99 9.40 2.62 24.07
CA LEU A 99 9.39 2.23 25.47
C LEU A 99 10.80 1.92 25.99
N ASN A 100 11.64 1.25 25.19
CA ASN A 100 13.03 0.99 25.52
C ASN A 100 13.87 2.28 25.58
N ALA A 101 13.73 3.19 24.61
CA ALA A 101 14.38 4.50 24.64
C ALA A 101 13.93 5.35 25.85
N GLN A 102 12.65 5.30 26.21
CA GLN A 102 12.13 5.97 27.40
C GLN A 102 12.69 5.36 28.70
N LYS A 103 12.81 4.03 28.75
CA LYS A 103 13.42 3.30 29.86
C LYS A 103 14.89 3.67 30.02
N GLU A 104 15.65 3.69 28.93
CA GLU A 104 17.06 4.09 28.85
C GLU A 104 17.29 5.46 29.53
N VAL A 105 16.63 6.52 29.05
CA VAL A 105 16.86 7.89 29.56
C VAL A 105 16.37 8.10 30.99
N ARG A 106 15.37 7.32 31.44
CA ARG A 106 14.83 7.40 32.81
C ARG A 106 15.67 6.61 33.82
N GLN A 107 16.08 5.39 33.49
CA GLN A 107 16.71 4.44 34.41
C GLN A 107 18.24 4.44 34.33
N SER A 108 18.80 4.73 33.15
CA SER A 108 20.25 4.69 32.87
C SER A 108 20.77 6.03 32.31
N PRO A 109 20.57 7.16 33.00
CA PRO A 109 21.01 8.45 32.50
C PRO A 109 22.54 8.54 32.37
N PRO A 110 23.07 9.25 31.35
CA PRO A 110 24.50 9.52 31.22
C PRO A 110 25.14 10.10 32.50
N PRO A 111 26.41 9.80 32.79
CA PRO A 111 27.10 10.27 34.00
C PRO A 111 27.03 11.79 34.22
N GLN A 112 27.08 12.58 33.13
CA GLN A 112 27.03 14.04 33.11
C GLN A 112 25.74 14.61 33.72
N ILE A 113 24.67 13.82 33.75
CA ILE A 113 23.33 14.26 34.15
C ILE A 113 22.69 13.36 35.22
N LYS A 114 23.50 12.52 35.87
CA LYS A 114 23.04 11.52 36.85
C LYS A 114 22.19 12.13 37.98
N ASP A 115 22.58 13.31 38.45
CA ASP A 115 21.90 14.07 39.50
C ASP A 115 20.77 14.98 39.00
N CYS A 116 20.48 14.97 37.69
CA CYS A 116 19.43 15.80 37.09
C CYS A 116 18.03 15.32 37.49
N LYS A 117 17.31 16.19 38.21
CA LYS A 117 15.95 15.98 38.72
C LYS A 117 14.84 16.41 37.75
N LEU A 118 15.16 16.93 36.57
CA LEU A 118 14.15 17.34 35.58
C LEU A 118 13.43 16.10 35.01
N PRO A 119 12.12 16.17 34.73
CA PRO A 119 11.41 15.12 34.00
C PRO A 119 12.07 14.87 32.64
N ARG A 120 12.23 13.59 32.29
CA ARG A 120 12.97 13.14 31.10
C ARG A 120 12.01 12.59 30.05
N VAL A 121 12.07 13.16 28.86
CA VAL A 121 11.16 12.92 27.73
C VAL A 121 11.97 12.50 26.51
N VAL A 122 11.49 11.52 25.75
CA VAL A 122 12.09 11.14 24.46
C VAL A 122 11.45 11.96 23.35
N VAL A 123 12.28 12.55 22.49
CA VAL A 123 11.88 13.15 21.21
C VAL A 123 12.23 12.18 20.11
N ALA A 124 11.21 11.52 19.56
CA ALA A 124 11.35 10.55 18.49
C ALA A 124 11.41 11.25 17.13
N LEU A 125 12.55 11.15 16.46
CA LEU A 125 12.75 11.64 15.10
C LEU A 125 12.62 10.49 14.10
N MET A 126 11.94 10.77 13.00
CA MET A 126 11.74 9.87 11.88
C MET A 126 12.12 10.63 10.60
N PHE A 127 13.14 10.17 9.88
CA PHE A 127 13.65 10.84 8.67
C PHE A 127 13.11 10.23 7.39
N TRP A 128 13.08 11.08 6.35
CA TRP A 128 12.80 10.66 4.98
C TRP A 128 13.59 11.50 3.98
N SER A 129 14.20 10.86 2.98
CA SER A 129 14.81 11.54 1.83
C SER A 129 14.58 10.76 0.53
N ASP A 130 14.45 11.50 -0.56
CA ASP A 130 14.38 11.02 -1.94
C ASP A 130 14.70 12.18 -2.91
N ALA A 131 15.27 11.87 -4.07
CA ALA A 131 15.69 12.83 -5.08
C ALA A 131 14.64 12.98 -6.18
N THR A 132 13.79 14.00 -6.07
CA THR A 132 12.59 14.14 -6.92
C THR A 132 12.80 15.08 -8.12
N GLN A 133 12.33 14.70 -9.30
CA GLN A 133 12.32 15.59 -10.47
C GLN A 133 11.30 16.73 -10.29
N ILE A 134 11.71 17.96 -10.63
CA ILE A 134 10.90 19.17 -10.45
C ILE A 134 9.92 19.37 -11.62
N SER A 135 10.31 18.98 -12.83
CA SER A 135 9.56 19.17 -14.07
C SER A 135 9.83 18.02 -15.02
N THR A 136 8.81 17.55 -15.75
CA THR A 136 8.93 16.53 -16.80
C THR A 136 9.81 16.97 -17.98
N PHE A 137 10.08 18.27 -18.10
CA PHE A 137 10.88 18.86 -19.19
C PHE A 137 12.28 19.29 -18.73
N SER A 138 12.72 18.92 -17.52
CA SER A 138 14.05 19.30 -17.01
C SER A 138 14.69 18.17 -16.22
N PRO A 139 15.99 17.86 -16.45
CA PRO A 139 16.70 16.84 -15.68
C PRO A 139 16.98 17.26 -14.22
N LYS A 140 16.69 18.51 -13.84
CA LYS A 140 16.97 19.02 -12.48
C LYS A 140 16.11 18.32 -11.41
N LYS A 141 16.80 17.70 -10.45
CA LYS A 141 16.23 17.10 -9.24
C LYS A 141 16.30 18.07 -8.06
N LEU A 142 15.39 17.91 -7.11
CA LEU A 142 15.45 18.48 -5.76
C LEU A 142 15.46 17.32 -4.77
N TRP A 143 16.40 17.32 -3.82
CA TRP A 143 16.59 16.23 -2.87
C TRP A 143 16.37 16.72 -1.43
N PRO A 144 15.10 16.85 -0.98
CA PRO A 144 14.79 17.25 0.37
C PRO A 144 15.05 16.14 1.39
N LEU A 145 15.51 16.54 2.58
CA LEU A 145 15.42 15.77 3.81
C LEU A 145 14.25 16.30 4.64
N TYR A 146 13.30 15.43 4.93
CA TYR A 146 12.20 15.71 5.86
C TYR A 146 12.38 14.97 7.18
N MET A 147 11.79 15.52 8.24
CA MET A 147 11.78 14.96 9.59
C MET A 147 10.38 15.03 10.18
N LEU A 148 9.97 13.94 10.83
CA LEU A 148 8.70 13.81 11.52
C LEU A 148 8.93 13.55 13.00
N PHE A 149 7.98 14.00 13.81
CA PHE A 149 7.93 13.68 15.23
C PHE A 149 7.08 12.43 15.44
N GLY A 150 7.71 11.36 15.92
CA GLY A 150 7.04 10.11 16.30
C GLY A 150 6.15 10.25 17.55
N ASN A 151 6.35 11.31 18.34
CA ASN A 151 5.52 11.71 19.49
C ASN A 151 4.14 12.26 19.11
N GLU A 152 3.90 12.61 17.84
CA GLU A 152 2.58 13.05 17.39
C GLU A 152 1.78 11.84 16.89
N SER A 153 0.45 11.91 16.92
CA SER A 153 -0.37 10.90 16.23
C SER A 153 -0.17 10.99 14.72
N LYS A 154 -0.11 9.85 14.02
CA LYS A 154 -0.07 9.79 12.56
C LYS A 154 -1.25 10.48 11.87
N HIS A 155 -2.41 10.54 12.53
CA HIS A 155 -3.56 11.28 12.02
C HIS A 155 -3.37 12.80 12.09
N LYS A 156 -2.44 13.31 12.93
CA LYS A 156 -1.99 14.71 12.91
C LYS A 156 -0.97 14.93 11.79
N ARG A 157 0.02 14.04 11.65
CA ARG A 157 0.97 14.04 10.52
C ARG A 157 0.26 13.98 9.15
N GLY A 158 -0.87 13.28 9.09
CA GLY A 158 -1.60 13.01 7.85
C GLY A 158 -2.65 14.01 7.38
N LYS A 159 -2.92 15.07 8.13
CA LYS A 159 -3.92 16.06 7.72
C LYS A 159 -3.35 17.00 6.65
N LYS A 160 -3.72 16.78 5.38
CA LYS A 160 -3.43 17.68 4.25
C LYS A 160 -3.87 19.12 4.51
N GLU A 161 -4.99 19.32 5.22
CA GLU A 161 -5.48 20.64 5.64
C GLU A 161 -4.50 21.41 6.56
N SER A 162 -3.64 20.69 7.29
CA SER A 162 -2.49 21.24 8.01
C SER A 162 -1.20 20.92 7.24
N GLU A 163 -0.95 21.65 6.16
CA GLU A 163 0.17 21.53 5.21
C GLU A 163 1.61 21.72 5.80
N SER A 164 1.92 21.19 6.97
CA SER A 164 3.28 20.93 7.42
C SER A 164 3.39 19.43 7.72
N LEU A 165 3.12 18.64 6.68
CA LEU A 165 3.08 17.17 6.75
C LEU A 165 4.41 16.58 7.27
N GLY A 166 5.52 17.31 7.12
CA GLY A 166 6.76 17.13 7.87
C GLY A 166 7.57 18.44 8.03
N GLU A 167 8.61 18.40 8.86
CA GLU A 167 9.62 19.47 8.96
C GLU A 167 10.65 19.30 7.84
N HIS A 168 10.90 20.35 7.06
CA HIS A 168 11.99 20.35 6.08
C HIS A 168 13.29 20.66 6.83
N VAL A 169 14.26 19.74 6.80
CA VAL A 169 15.56 19.87 7.50
C VAL A 169 16.62 20.36 6.55
N ALA A 170 16.73 19.76 5.36
CA ALA A 170 17.75 20.10 4.38
C ALA A 170 17.25 19.96 2.94
N TYR A 171 17.99 20.56 2.01
CA TYR A 171 17.95 20.23 0.59
C TYR A 171 19.38 19.84 0.18
N PHE A 172 19.60 18.55 0.00
CA PHE A 172 20.89 18.01 -0.41
C PHE A 172 21.31 18.56 -1.78
N ASP A 173 22.62 18.73 -1.93
CA ASP A 173 23.29 18.92 -3.18
C ASP A 173 23.59 17.57 -3.85
N THR A 174 23.65 17.60 -5.17
CA THR A 174 24.19 16.52 -5.99
C THR A 174 25.56 16.96 -6.49
N ILE A 175 26.40 16.02 -6.93
CA ILE A 175 27.64 16.35 -7.62
C ILE A 175 27.34 17.32 -8.78
N SER A 176 27.97 18.49 -8.77
CA SER A 176 27.76 19.53 -9.77
C SER A 176 28.49 19.21 -11.08
N ASP A 177 28.11 19.85 -12.17
CA ASP A 177 28.75 19.63 -13.47
C ASP A 177 30.20 20.17 -13.44
N GLU A 178 30.45 21.30 -12.77
CA GLU A 178 31.80 21.84 -12.57
C GLU A 178 32.71 20.89 -11.76
N PHE A 179 32.13 20.12 -10.82
CA PHE A 179 32.86 19.07 -10.10
C PHE A 179 33.16 17.87 -11.00
N LYS A 180 32.23 17.48 -11.88
CA LYS A 180 32.49 16.42 -12.88
C LYS A 180 33.59 16.84 -13.83
N ASP A 181 33.62 18.10 -14.27
CA ASP A 181 34.69 18.62 -15.15
C ASP A 181 36.06 18.47 -14.47
N TYR A 182 36.17 18.84 -13.19
CA TYR A 182 37.38 18.64 -12.38
C TYR A 182 37.79 17.16 -12.29
N VAL A 183 36.87 16.24 -11.98
CA VAL A 183 37.19 14.80 -11.90
C VAL A 183 37.54 14.24 -13.28
N THR A 184 36.84 14.66 -14.34
CA THR A 184 37.08 14.23 -15.72
C THR A 184 38.47 14.66 -16.20
N ALA A 185 38.93 15.84 -15.82
CA ALA A 185 40.30 16.28 -16.07
C ALA A 185 41.33 15.40 -15.34
N ARG A 186 41.04 14.98 -14.10
CA ARG A 186 41.92 14.07 -13.33
C ARG A 186 41.94 12.62 -13.84
N THR A 187 40.85 12.14 -14.43
CA THR A 187 40.72 10.76 -14.90
C THR A 187 40.98 10.59 -16.40
N GLY A 188 41.68 11.54 -17.04
CA GLY A 188 42.08 11.42 -18.45
C GLY A 188 40.93 11.50 -19.45
N GLY A 189 39.83 12.19 -19.12
CA GLY A 189 38.72 12.46 -20.04
C GLY A 189 37.46 11.60 -19.84
N LYS A 190 37.44 10.63 -18.92
CA LYS A 190 36.21 9.89 -18.57
C LYS A 190 36.21 9.49 -17.09
N ILE A 191 35.14 9.78 -16.35
CA ILE A 191 35.00 9.36 -14.95
C ILE A 191 34.62 7.86 -14.89
N PRO A 192 35.37 7.00 -14.18
CA PRO A 192 34.97 5.61 -13.95
C PRO A 192 33.63 5.53 -13.18
N PRO A 193 32.65 4.69 -13.59
CA PRO A 193 31.35 4.60 -12.91
C PRO A 193 31.45 4.28 -11.42
N ASP A 194 32.40 3.42 -11.03
CA ASP A 194 32.66 3.08 -9.64
C ASP A 194 33.20 4.25 -8.81
N LEU A 195 34.07 5.07 -9.39
CA LEU A 195 34.60 6.28 -8.75
C LEU A 195 33.45 7.27 -8.53
N LEU A 196 32.64 7.53 -9.57
CA LEU A 196 31.47 8.41 -9.47
C LEU A 196 30.49 7.89 -8.39
N THR A 197 30.25 6.59 -8.33
CA THR A 197 29.37 5.98 -7.33
C THR A 197 29.94 6.10 -5.90
N HIS A 198 31.26 6.05 -5.71
CA HIS A 198 31.88 6.33 -4.42
C HIS A 198 31.80 7.82 -4.05
N LEU A 199 32.08 8.72 -4.99
CA LEU A 199 31.95 10.17 -4.80
C LEU A 199 30.51 10.58 -4.45
N HIS A 200 29.50 9.92 -5.01
CA HIS A 200 28.10 10.12 -4.59
C HIS A 200 27.83 9.66 -3.16
N ARG A 201 28.53 8.62 -2.66
CA ARG A 201 28.45 8.20 -1.25
C ARG A 201 29.15 9.20 -0.32
N GLU A 202 30.39 9.60 -0.63
CA GLU A 202 31.09 10.62 0.16
C GLU A 202 30.29 11.94 0.17
N CYS A 203 29.68 12.35 -0.96
CA CYS A 203 28.80 13.52 -1.07
C CYS A 203 27.64 13.49 -0.05
N PHE A 204 26.93 12.36 0.02
CA PHE A 204 25.77 12.20 0.88
C PHE A 204 26.17 12.17 2.36
N HIS A 205 27.22 11.42 2.70
CA HIS A 205 27.69 11.31 4.08
C HIS A 205 28.36 12.58 4.58
N ALA A 206 29.10 13.33 3.76
CA ALA A 206 29.62 14.65 4.13
C ALA A 206 28.48 15.63 4.48
N GLN A 207 27.38 15.62 3.71
CA GLN A 207 26.21 16.44 4.02
C GLN A 207 25.50 16.00 5.30
N TRP A 208 25.38 14.69 5.55
CA TRP A 208 24.88 14.18 6.82
C TRP A 208 25.78 14.51 8.00
N SER A 209 27.11 14.52 7.86
CA SER A 209 28.05 14.93 8.91
C SER A 209 27.90 16.41 9.28
N ILE A 210 27.50 17.29 8.33
CA ILE A 210 27.14 18.68 8.63
C ILE A 210 25.83 18.78 9.43
N ILE A 211 24.85 17.91 9.14
CA ILE A 211 23.54 17.88 9.81
C ILE A 211 23.63 17.24 11.21
N LEU A 212 24.51 16.25 11.37
CA LEU A 212 24.87 15.62 12.64
C LEU A 212 25.91 16.48 13.38
N ASP A 213 25.56 17.75 13.65
CA ASP A 213 26.41 18.72 14.34
C ASP A 213 26.58 18.41 15.84
N ASP A 214 27.60 19.01 16.47
CA ASP A 214 27.91 18.76 17.89
C ASP A 214 26.76 19.22 18.84
N GLU A 215 25.91 20.15 18.40
CA GLU A 215 24.70 20.56 19.13
C GLU A 215 23.70 19.39 19.20
N LEU A 216 23.48 18.72 18.07
CA LEU A 216 22.61 17.54 17.98
C LEU A 216 23.19 16.33 18.72
N LEU A 217 24.50 16.04 18.61
CA LEU A 217 25.13 14.95 19.36
C LEU A 217 24.95 15.17 20.87
N LYS A 218 25.16 16.40 21.35
CA LYS A 218 24.93 16.75 22.75
C LYS A 218 23.45 16.62 23.14
N ALA A 219 22.52 16.98 22.26
CA ALA A 219 21.08 16.81 22.47
C ALA A 219 20.62 15.33 22.49
N ILE A 220 21.34 14.44 21.79
CA ILE A 220 21.12 12.99 21.84
C ILE A 220 21.65 12.41 23.15
N VAL A 221 22.88 12.76 23.56
CA VAL A 221 23.54 12.21 24.75
C VAL A 221 22.98 12.83 26.04
N GLU A 222 23.08 14.15 26.20
CA GLU A 222 22.75 14.84 27.46
C GLU A 222 21.28 15.30 27.53
N GLY A 223 20.63 15.50 26.39
CA GLY A 223 19.27 16.04 26.30
C GLY A 223 19.17 17.56 26.47
N LEU A 224 18.14 18.14 25.84
CA LEU A 224 17.86 19.58 25.81
C LEU A 224 17.00 20.01 26.99
N GLU A 225 17.42 21.01 27.75
CA GLU A 225 16.58 21.63 28.78
C GLU A 225 15.66 22.68 28.18
N ILE A 226 14.34 22.45 28.23
CA ILE A 226 13.33 23.33 27.65
C ILE A 226 12.28 23.66 28.72
N MET A 227 11.92 24.95 28.80
CA MET A 227 10.73 25.40 29.55
C MET A 227 9.51 25.17 28.67
N CYS A 228 8.60 24.28 29.10
CA CYS A 228 7.40 23.96 28.33
C CYS A 228 6.30 25.02 28.54
N PRO A 229 5.31 25.11 27.63
CA PRO A 229 4.18 26.05 27.76
C PRO A 229 3.30 25.86 29.01
N ASP A 230 3.40 24.72 29.70
CA ASP A 230 2.75 24.44 30.97
C ASP A 230 3.54 24.94 32.21
N GLY A 231 4.67 25.63 32.00
CA GLY A 231 5.52 26.17 33.05
C GLY A 231 6.47 25.16 33.69
N ILE A 232 6.47 23.90 33.25
CA ILE A 232 7.36 22.86 33.77
C ILE A 232 8.61 22.75 32.89
N LYS A 233 9.79 22.94 33.49
CA LYS A 233 11.07 22.71 32.82
C LYS A 233 11.37 21.21 32.73
N ARG A 234 11.64 20.71 31.53
CA ARG A 234 11.91 19.29 31.23
C ARG A 234 13.22 19.12 30.47
N ARG A 235 13.75 17.90 30.44
CA ARG A 235 14.94 17.51 29.67
C ARG A 235 14.55 16.52 28.56
N PHE A 236 14.76 16.91 27.32
CA PHE A 236 14.30 16.22 26.11
C PHE A 236 15.47 15.53 25.39
N PHE A 237 15.44 14.20 25.30
CA PHE A 237 16.47 13.39 24.65
C PHE A 237 16.07 13.08 23.22
N ILE A 238 16.91 13.48 22.27
CA ILE A 238 16.66 13.16 20.86
C ILE A 238 17.04 11.70 20.60
N ARG A 239 16.16 10.95 19.92
CA ARG A 239 16.41 9.58 19.45
C ARG A 239 15.91 9.47 18.01
N ILE A 240 16.74 8.91 17.13
CA ILE A 240 16.39 8.62 15.73
C ILE A 240 15.80 7.20 15.71
N PHE A 241 14.57 7.06 15.26
CA PHE A 241 13.87 5.77 15.24
C PHE A 241 13.86 5.13 13.85
N THR A 242 13.47 5.89 12.84
CA THR A 242 13.32 5.38 11.47
C THR A 242 13.98 6.31 10.47
N TYR A 243 14.57 5.74 9.42
CA TYR A 243 14.92 6.44 8.20
C TYR A 243 14.27 5.69 7.04
N ALA A 244 13.19 6.26 6.51
CA ALA A 244 12.45 5.72 5.38
C ALA A 244 12.97 6.30 4.06
N ALA A 245 13.16 5.44 3.08
CA ALA A 245 13.80 5.73 1.79
C ALA A 245 13.53 4.55 0.83
N ASP A 246 13.75 4.74 -0.48
CA ASP A 246 13.70 3.65 -1.46
C ASP A 246 14.96 2.77 -1.40
N TYR A 247 15.06 1.69 -2.20
CA TYR A 247 16.21 0.78 -2.08
C TYR A 247 17.57 1.39 -2.48
N PRO A 248 17.73 2.06 -3.64
CA PRO A 248 18.93 2.83 -3.98
C PRO A 248 19.38 3.82 -2.88
N GLU A 249 18.46 4.63 -2.37
CA GLU A 249 18.75 5.60 -1.30
C GLU A 249 19.12 4.89 0.01
N ARG A 250 18.48 3.77 0.36
CA ARG A 250 18.91 2.96 1.52
C ARG A 250 20.29 2.36 1.35
N VAL A 251 20.68 1.92 0.15
CA VAL A 251 22.04 1.42 -0.11
C VAL A 251 23.09 2.51 0.10
N LEU A 252 22.76 3.75 -0.29
CA LEU A 252 23.55 4.95 -0.05
C LEU A 252 23.68 5.27 1.45
N ILE A 253 22.56 5.30 2.19
CA ILE A 253 22.54 5.52 3.66
C ILE A 253 23.32 4.41 4.40
N ALA A 254 23.13 3.16 4.00
CA ALA A 254 23.70 1.96 4.62
C ALA A 254 25.20 1.73 4.38
N THR A 255 25.83 2.51 3.47
CA THR A 255 27.20 2.29 2.96
C THR A 255 27.50 0.84 2.56
N ILE A 256 26.58 0.25 1.77
CA ILE A 256 26.78 -1.07 1.15
C ILE A 256 26.90 -0.97 -0.37
N ARG A 257 27.36 -2.05 -1.00
CA ARG A 257 27.35 -2.25 -2.45
C ARG A 257 25.96 -2.75 -2.88
N GLY A 258 25.29 -1.95 -3.71
CA GLY A 258 24.00 -2.31 -4.29
C GLY A 258 24.09 -3.63 -5.06
N LEU A 259 23.11 -4.51 -4.87
CA LEU A 259 23.05 -5.84 -5.50
C LEU A 259 24.31 -6.73 -5.33
N GLY A 260 25.16 -6.44 -4.34
CA GLY A 260 26.34 -7.25 -4.00
C GLY A 260 25.99 -8.61 -3.36
N ASN A 261 27.01 -9.32 -2.85
CA ASN A 261 26.85 -10.68 -2.32
C ASN A 261 25.78 -10.81 -1.23
N CYS A 262 25.64 -9.81 -0.35
CA CYS A 262 24.60 -9.72 0.67
C CYS A 262 23.82 -8.40 0.47
N PRO A 263 22.82 -8.34 -0.43
CA PRO A 263 22.26 -7.08 -0.91
C PRO A 263 21.24 -6.43 0.02
N CYS A 264 20.86 -7.10 1.11
CA CYS A 264 19.91 -6.58 2.09
C CYS A 264 20.59 -5.62 3.08
N VAL A 265 19.91 -4.51 3.38
CA VAL A 265 20.33 -3.53 4.40
C VAL A 265 20.01 -3.97 5.84
N ARG A 266 19.25 -5.05 6.03
CA ARG A 266 18.78 -5.55 7.35
C ARG A 266 19.46 -6.84 7.83
N CYS A 267 19.93 -7.69 6.92
CA CYS A 267 20.52 -8.98 7.25
C CYS A 267 21.53 -9.44 6.19
N LEU A 268 22.33 -10.44 6.53
CA LEU A 268 23.42 -10.94 5.69
C LEU A 268 22.99 -12.08 4.74
N VAL A 269 21.71 -12.17 4.37
CA VAL A 269 21.21 -13.20 3.44
C VAL A 269 21.90 -13.05 2.08
N PRO A 270 22.56 -14.09 1.55
CA PRO A 270 23.22 -14.04 0.25
C PRO A 270 22.24 -13.84 -0.91
N LYS A 271 22.70 -13.16 -1.98
CA LYS A 271 21.94 -12.89 -3.21
C LYS A 271 21.34 -14.15 -3.86
N SER A 272 22.00 -15.29 -3.70
CA SER A 272 21.56 -16.61 -4.20
C SER A 272 20.41 -17.25 -3.40
N LYS A 273 20.06 -16.71 -2.23
CA LYS A 273 19.02 -17.24 -1.33
C LYS A 273 17.78 -16.33 -1.19
N LEU A 274 17.71 -15.20 -1.89
CA LEU A 274 16.58 -14.25 -1.76
C LEU A 274 15.20 -14.86 -2.10
N ASN A 275 15.18 -15.89 -2.95
CA ASN A 275 13.98 -16.67 -3.28
C ASN A 275 13.46 -17.58 -2.14
N GLN A 276 14.22 -17.73 -1.05
CA GLN A 276 13.84 -18.52 0.14
C GLN A 276 12.94 -17.74 1.10
N THR A 277 12.55 -16.51 0.77
CA THR A 277 11.69 -15.67 1.62
C THR A 277 10.45 -16.41 2.10
N GLY A 278 10.24 -16.43 3.41
CA GLY A 278 9.12 -17.14 4.04
C GLY A 278 9.30 -18.65 4.13
N THR A 279 10.52 -19.20 4.02
CA THR A 279 10.81 -20.55 4.57
C THR A 279 11.34 -20.43 6.01
N PRO A 280 11.22 -21.50 6.83
CA PRO A 280 11.78 -21.50 8.18
C PRO A 280 13.29 -21.23 8.22
N GLU A 281 14.04 -21.69 7.22
CA GLU A 281 15.50 -21.50 7.14
C GLU A 281 15.86 -20.03 6.87
N ASP A 282 15.15 -19.36 5.96
CA ASP A 282 15.32 -17.93 5.69
C ASP A 282 14.96 -17.09 6.92
N THR A 283 13.84 -17.40 7.59
CA THR A 283 13.40 -16.74 8.84
C THR A 283 14.42 -16.91 9.96
N ALA A 284 14.94 -18.13 10.15
CA ALA A 284 15.99 -18.41 11.14
C ALA A 284 17.32 -17.71 10.78
N PHE A 285 17.72 -17.71 9.51
CA PHE A 285 18.95 -17.08 9.04
C PHE A 285 18.91 -15.56 9.23
N ARG A 286 17.84 -14.87 8.78
CA ARG A 286 17.73 -13.41 8.90
C ARG A 286 17.71 -12.93 10.36
N LYS A 287 17.19 -13.76 11.28
CA LYS A 287 17.16 -13.49 12.73
C LYS A 287 18.52 -13.71 13.41
N SER A 288 19.30 -14.68 12.94
CA SER A 288 20.64 -15.01 13.48
C SER A 288 21.76 -14.17 12.87
N HIS A 289 21.57 -13.65 11.65
CA HIS A 289 22.55 -12.85 10.91
C HIS A 289 21.98 -11.48 10.51
N PRO A 290 21.57 -10.63 11.49
CA PRO A 290 21.22 -9.24 11.22
C PRO A 290 22.45 -8.48 10.70
N ARG A 291 22.23 -7.41 9.94
CA ARG A 291 23.28 -6.46 9.59
C ARG A 291 23.35 -5.43 10.71
N VAL A 292 24.55 -5.23 11.27
CA VAL A 292 24.79 -4.40 12.46
C VAL A 292 25.95 -3.44 12.18
N ASP A 293 25.89 -2.22 12.71
CA ASP A 293 27.03 -1.29 12.69
C ASP A 293 27.95 -1.55 13.89
N ASP A 294 28.72 -2.64 13.81
CA ASP A 294 29.66 -3.04 14.85
C ASP A 294 31.07 -2.43 14.67
N SER A 295 31.95 -2.68 15.64
CA SER A 295 33.35 -2.23 15.57
C SER A 295 34.15 -2.90 14.46
N VAL A 296 33.83 -4.15 14.10
CA VAL A 296 34.55 -4.92 13.07
C VAL A 296 34.31 -4.30 11.70
N ARG A 297 33.04 -4.06 11.35
CA ARG A 297 32.64 -3.33 10.14
C ARG A 297 33.29 -1.96 10.08
N ARG A 298 33.21 -1.16 11.16
CA ARG A 298 33.80 0.19 11.18
C ARG A 298 35.31 0.14 10.96
N GLU A 299 36.02 -0.83 11.52
CA GLU A 299 37.47 -0.97 11.32
C GLU A 299 37.81 -1.44 9.88
N SER A 300 37.09 -2.42 9.34
CA SER A 300 37.19 -2.83 7.93
C SER A 300 37.01 -1.65 6.96
N VAL A 301 36.03 -0.77 7.21
CA VAL A 301 35.80 0.43 6.38
C VAL A 301 36.91 1.47 6.55
N LYS A 302 37.47 1.66 7.76
CA LYS A 302 38.66 2.52 7.94
C LYS A 302 39.85 1.99 7.17
N LEU A 303 40.16 0.69 7.26
CA LEU A 303 41.28 0.07 6.54
C LEU A 303 41.09 0.22 5.01
N ALA A 304 39.87 0.03 4.51
CA ALA A 304 39.54 0.27 3.11
C ALA A 304 39.77 1.74 2.70
N LYS A 305 39.34 2.70 3.54
CA LYS A 305 39.54 4.14 3.28
C LYS A 305 41.02 4.55 3.39
N SER A 306 41.77 3.98 4.33
CA SER A 306 43.23 4.18 4.43
C SER A 306 43.94 3.67 3.19
N ALA A 307 43.56 2.52 2.64
CA ALA A 307 44.11 2.03 1.37
C ALA A 307 43.80 2.98 0.19
N ILE A 308 42.62 3.63 0.16
CA ILE A 308 42.34 4.67 -0.86
C ILE A 308 43.28 5.88 -0.68
N GLN A 309 43.47 6.33 0.56
CA GLN A 309 44.39 7.42 0.90
C GLN A 309 45.88 7.08 0.65
N GLU A 310 46.23 5.79 0.65
CA GLU A 310 47.56 5.27 0.28
C GLU A 310 47.83 5.21 -1.24
N GLY A 311 46.89 5.63 -2.10
CA GLY A 311 47.08 5.61 -3.55
C GLY A 311 46.36 4.49 -4.31
N TYR A 312 45.60 3.61 -3.62
CA TYR A 312 44.89 2.51 -4.29
C TYR A 312 43.52 2.91 -4.83
N ALA A 313 43.21 2.43 -6.05
CA ALA A 313 41.89 2.62 -6.66
C ALA A 313 40.74 2.06 -5.80
N VAL A 314 39.58 2.71 -5.82
CA VAL A 314 38.40 2.41 -4.98
C VAL A 314 37.92 0.95 -5.09
N GLN A 315 37.94 0.36 -6.29
CA GLN A 315 37.61 -1.06 -6.53
C GLN A 315 38.85 -1.96 -6.61
N GLY A 316 40.02 -1.43 -6.25
CA GLY A 316 41.28 -2.17 -6.25
C GLY A 316 41.23 -3.34 -5.27
N LYS A 317 41.89 -4.45 -5.63
CA LYS A 317 41.89 -5.70 -4.83
C LYS A 317 42.25 -5.46 -3.36
N ARG A 318 43.20 -4.54 -3.07
CA ARG A 318 43.64 -4.19 -1.71
C ARG A 318 42.57 -3.46 -0.88
N VAL A 319 41.77 -2.59 -1.50
CA VAL A 319 40.64 -1.90 -0.84
C VAL A 319 39.51 -2.90 -0.59
N LEU A 320 39.15 -3.70 -1.60
CA LEU A 320 38.05 -4.66 -1.50
C LEU A 320 38.34 -5.83 -0.55
N ALA A 321 39.61 -6.24 -0.39
CA ALA A 321 40.01 -7.30 0.54
C ALA A 321 39.72 -6.95 2.02
N GLN A 322 39.59 -5.67 2.37
CA GLN A 322 39.24 -5.24 3.74
C GLN A 322 37.73 -5.36 4.03
N LEU A 323 36.88 -5.47 3.00
CA LEU A 323 35.43 -5.30 3.10
C LEU A 323 34.67 -6.63 2.98
N THR A 324 34.06 -7.08 4.08
CA THR A 324 33.16 -8.22 4.10
C THR A 324 31.70 -7.84 3.78
N ASP A 325 30.83 -8.84 3.63
CA ASP A 325 29.36 -8.71 3.75
C ASP A 325 28.68 -7.69 2.82
N GLY A 326 29.31 -7.38 1.69
CA GLY A 326 28.83 -6.37 0.74
C GLY A 326 29.02 -4.93 1.20
N GLY A 327 29.92 -4.64 2.16
CA GLY A 327 30.28 -3.25 2.51
C GLY A 327 30.89 -2.47 1.35
N ALA A 328 30.82 -1.14 1.44
CA ALA A 328 31.48 -0.18 0.55
C ALA A 328 32.59 0.59 1.30
N PRO A 329 33.62 1.12 0.62
CA PRO A 329 34.75 1.83 1.24
C PRO A 329 34.41 3.29 1.61
N THR A 330 33.22 3.53 2.20
CA THR A 330 32.76 4.85 2.64
C THR A 330 32.33 4.75 4.10
N MET A 331 32.91 5.59 4.96
CA MET A 331 32.45 5.71 6.34
C MET A 331 31.08 6.36 6.36
N SER A 332 30.13 5.76 7.08
CA SER A 332 28.82 6.37 7.27
C SER A 332 28.90 7.47 8.32
N ALA A 333 28.32 8.64 8.01
CA ALA A 333 28.22 9.75 8.95
C ALA A 333 27.53 9.33 10.26
N PHE A 334 26.57 8.42 10.18
CA PHE A 334 25.89 7.85 11.35
C PHE A 334 26.82 6.96 12.17
N SER A 335 27.60 6.08 11.53
CA SER A 335 28.58 5.21 12.20
C SER A 335 29.68 6.01 12.90
N GLU A 336 30.18 7.08 12.25
CA GLU A 336 31.22 7.95 12.78
C GLU A 336 30.72 8.84 13.92
N ARG A 337 29.59 9.52 13.73
CA ARG A 337 29.10 10.54 14.67
C ARG A 337 28.24 9.95 15.80
N LEU A 338 27.49 8.89 15.55
CA LEU A 338 26.54 8.31 16.51
C LEU A 338 26.91 6.90 17.01
N GLY A 339 27.90 6.22 16.41
CA GLY A 339 28.27 4.85 16.82
C GLY A 339 28.68 4.71 18.30
N SER A 340 29.25 5.78 18.89
CA SER A 340 29.57 5.86 20.33
C SER A 340 28.34 5.90 21.25
N THR A 341 27.17 6.25 20.72
CA THR A 341 25.89 6.29 21.44
C THR A 341 25.15 4.94 21.42
N GLY A 342 25.65 3.95 20.69
CA GLY A 342 24.97 2.67 20.43
C GLY A 342 23.88 2.76 19.35
N PHE A 343 23.81 3.86 18.59
CA PHE A 343 22.91 3.97 17.44
C PHE A 343 23.36 3.05 16.31
N ASP A 344 22.43 2.25 15.78
CA ASP A 344 22.63 1.40 14.61
C ASP A 344 21.77 1.91 13.44
N ILE A 345 22.44 2.35 12.37
CA ILE A 345 21.78 2.83 11.16
C ILE A 345 20.91 1.74 10.51
N PHE A 346 21.34 0.48 10.48
CA PHE A 346 20.62 -0.62 9.84
C PHE A 346 19.31 -0.94 10.55
N ALA A 347 19.30 -0.83 11.89
CA ALA A 347 18.09 -0.99 12.70
C ALA A 347 17.03 0.09 12.41
N SER A 348 17.45 1.29 12.00
CA SER A 348 16.54 2.40 11.66
C SER A 348 15.97 2.35 10.23
N LEU A 349 16.59 1.59 9.31
CA LEU A 349 16.10 1.47 7.94
C LEU A 349 14.84 0.59 7.89
N THR A 350 13.68 1.20 7.64
CA THR A 350 12.37 0.50 7.64
C THR A 350 12.05 -0.14 6.29
N VAL A 351 10.99 -0.95 6.24
CA VAL A 351 10.38 -1.46 4.98
C VAL A 351 9.56 -0.38 4.26
N ASP A 352 9.24 -0.61 2.99
CA ASP A 352 8.49 0.31 2.12
C ASP A 352 7.53 -0.44 1.19
N LEU A 353 6.24 -0.37 1.53
CA LEU A 353 5.18 -1.08 0.80
C LEU A 353 5.02 -0.59 -0.65
N LEU A 354 5.29 0.70 -0.89
CA LEU A 354 5.10 1.35 -2.19
C LEU A 354 6.16 0.91 -3.19
N HIS A 355 7.44 0.97 -2.81
CA HIS A 355 8.56 0.63 -3.71
C HIS A 355 8.93 -0.86 -3.70
N GLU A 356 8.79 -1.57 -2.58
CA GLU A 356 9.12 -3.00 -2.49
C GLU A 356 7.99 -3.85 -3.04
N TYR A 357 6.73 -3.56 -2.68
CA TYR A 357 5.61 -4.42 -3.03
C TYR A 357 4.76 -3.88 -4.19
N GLU A 358 4.08 -2.75 -4.04
CA GLU A 358 3.06 -2.28 -5.00
C GLU A 358 3.66 -1.99 -6.38
N SER A 359 4.60 -1.05 -6.46
CA SER A 359 5.39 -0.77 -7.68
C SER A 359 6.57 -1.73 -7.88
N GLY A 360 6.76 -2.68 -6.96
CA GLY A 360 7.83 -3.67 -6.96
C GLY A 360 7.34 -5.07 -7.32
N VAL A 361 7.27 -5.95 -6.32
CA VAL A 361 6.85 -7.36 -6.46
C VAL A 361 5.56 -7.51 -7.27
N PHE A 362 4.53 -6.72 -6.97
CA PHE A 362 3.24 -6.82 -7.66
C PHE A 362 3.30 -6.27 -9.09
N LYS A 363 3.94 -5.11 -9.36
CA LYS A 363 4.19 -4.63 -10.74
C LYS A 363 4.87 -5.72 -11.60
N THR A 364 5.94 -6.33 -11.09
CA THR A 364 6.68 -7.39 -11.80
C THR A 364 5.83 -8.66 -11.98
N PHE A 365 5.07 -9.06 -10.97
CA PHE A 365 4.17 -10.22 -11.03
C PHE A 365 3.03 -9.99 -12.03
N PHE A 366 2.38 -8.83 -12.01
CA PHE A 366 1.30 -8.47 -12.92
C PHE A 366 1.77 -8.40 -14.38
N ALA A 367 2.94 -7.81 -14.63
CA ALA A 367 3.58 -7.87 -15.95
C ALA A 367 3.88 -9.32 -16.40
N HIS A 368 4.23 -10.23 -15.47
CA HIS A 368 4.36 -11.64 -15.78
C HIS A 368 3.01 -12.34 -16.02
N LEU A 369 1.93 -11.97 -15.32
CA LEU A 369 0.58 -12.46 -15.61
C LEU A 369 0.14 -12.09 -17.03
N ILE A 370 0.44 -10.87 -17.49
CA ILE A 370 0.21 -10.46 -18.89
C ILE A 370 1.00 -11.34 -19.87
N ARG A 371 2.28 -11.64 -19.58
CA ARG A 371 3.11 -12.54 -20.42
C ARG A 371 2.59 -13.99 -20.42
N VAL A 372 2.03 -14.46 -19.30
CA VAL A 372 1.36 -15.78 -19.21
C VAL A 372 0.07 -15.79 -20.04
N LEU A 373 -0.70 -14.71 -19.99
CA LEU A 373 -1.91 -14.51 -20.79
C LEU A 373 -1.59 -14.54 -22.30
N GLU A 374 -0.53 -13.87 -22.73
CA GLU A 374 0.01 -13.94 -24.10
C GLU A 374 0.42 -15.35 -24.52
N ALA A 375 1.04 -16.12 -23.62
CA ALA A 375 1.50 -17.46 -23.92
C ALA A 375 0.35 -18.47 -24.03
N SER A 376 -0.82 -18.14 -23.45
CA SER A 376 -1.96 -19.06 -23.30
C SER A 376 -2.91 -19.10 -24.50
N ALA A 377 -2.82 -18.12 -25.43
CA ALA A 377 -3.59 -18.12 -26.68
C ALA A 377 -2.78 -17.53 -27.84
N ALA A 378 -3.16 -17.86 -29.08
CA ALA A 378 -2.54 -17.26 -30.26
C ALA A 378 -3.09 -15.83 -30.50
N GLY A 379 -2.19 -14.86 -30.68
CA GLY A 379 -2.52 -13.45 -30.95
C GLY A 379 -2.74 -12.60 -29.69
N SER A 380 -3.12 -11.34 -29.88
CA SER A 380 -3.40 -10.40 -28.78
C SER A 380 -4.78 -10.58 -28.13
N ALA A 381 -5.55 -11.61 -28.54
CA ALA A 381 -6.95 -11.80 -28.20
C ALA A 381 -7.23 -11.73 -26.68
N LEU A 382 -6.52 -12.50 -25.85
CA LEU A 382 -6.73 -12.51 -24.40
C LEU A 382 -6.27 -11.22 -23.69
N ARG A 383 -5.25 -10.52 -24.20
CA ARG A 383 -4.87 -9.19 -23.67
C ARG A 383 -5.92 -8.14 -23.98
N HIS A 384 -6.44 -8.15 -25.20
CA HIS A 384 -7.58 -7.31 -25.52
C HIS A 384 -8.79 -7.70 -24.69
N GLU A 385 -9.03 -9.00 -24.44
CA GLU A 385 -10.13 -9.46 -23.58
C GLU A 385 -10.06 -8.88 -22.16
N MET A 386 -8.86 -8.83 -21.57
CA MET A 386 -8.59 -8.17 -20.28
C MET A 386 -8.93 -6.66 -20.26
N ASP A 387 -8.82 -5.98 -21.41
CA ASP A 387 -9.00 -4.52 -21.53
C ASP A 387 -10.31 -4.08 -22.21
N ARG A 388 -10.98 -4.95 -22.97
CA ARG A 388 -12.00 -4.59 -23.98
C ARG A 388 -13.36 -4.28 -23.35
N ARG A 389 -14.09 -3.36 -23.99
CA ARG A 389 -15.53 -3.18 -23.79
C ARG A 389 -16.31 -4.04 -24.79
N ARG A 390 -17.17 -4.91 -24.25
CA ARG A 390 -18.38 -5.56 -24.82
C ARG A 390 -18.59 -5.46 -26.34
N THR A 391 -18.36 -6.58 -27.03
CA THR A 391 -19.26 -7.09 -28.08
C THR A 391 -19.15 -8.62 -28.14
N ASP A 392 -20.23 -9.27 -27.70
CA ASP A 392 -20.55 -10.71 -27.70
C ASP A 392 -19.60 -11.75 -27.03
N THR A 393 -20.25 -12.64 -26.28
CA THR A 393 -19.81 -13.91 -25.69
C THR A 393 -18.44 -13.98 -24.98
N ARG A 394 -18.49 -13.82 -23.65
CA ARG A 394 -17.38 -13.74 -22.68
C ARG A 394 -16.77 -12.32 -22.63
N ILE A 395 -16.51 -11.86 -21.41
CA ILE A 395 -16.07 -10.49 -21.09
C ILE A 395 -15.23 -10.60 -19.82
N HIS A 396 -14.04 -10.00 -19.73
CA HIS A 396 -13.22 -10.01 -18.50
C HIS A 396 -12.45 -8.68 -18.33
N SER A 397 -13.09 -7.58 -17.92
CA SER A 397 -12.40 -6.27 -17.92
C SER A 397 -12.45 -5.49 -16.61
N TYR A 398 -11.29 -4.96 -16.20
CA TYR A 398 -11.16 -3.92 -15.18
C TYR A 398 -12.11 -2.72 -15.42
N ARG A 399 -12.43 -2.40 -16.68
CA ARG A 399 -13.36 -1.31 -17.03
C ARG A 399 -14.82 -1.55 -16.60
N LEU A 400 -15.16 -2.77 -16.21
CA LEU A 400 -16.47 -3.17 -15.70
C LEU A 400 -16.46 -3.49 -14.21
N VAL A 401 -15.32 -3.34 -13.53
CA VAL A 401 -15.26 -3.35 -12.07
C VAL A 401 -15.92 -2.06 -11.57
N PRO A 402 -16.90 -2.16 -10.65
CA PRO A 402 -17.50 -1.01 -9.99
C PRO A 402 -16.49 -0.06 -9.35
N THR A 403 -16.85 1.22 -9.24
CA THR A 403 -16.09 2.13 -8.34
C THR A 403 -16.60 1.99 -6.92
N PHE A 404 -15.70 2.07 -5.94
CA PHE A 404 -16.06 1.99 -4.52
C PHE A 404 -15.42 3.15 -3.75
N ASN A 405 -16.28 4.03 -3.20
CA ASN A 405 -15.89 5.22 -2.42
C ASN A 405 -14.77 6.06 -3.07
N GLN A 406 -13.71 6.36 -2.31
CA GLN A 406 -12.47 6.94 -2.83
C GLN A 406 -11.38 5.89 -3.04
N THR A 407 -11.63 4.63 -2.65
CA THR A 407 -10.65 3.54 -2.67
C THR A 407 -10.48 2.98 -4.07
N ILE A 408 -11.52 2.42 -4.69
CA ILE A 408 -11.44 1.89 -6.06
C ILE A 408 -11.88 2.94 -7.05
N ARG A 409 -10.92 3.42 -7.85
CA ARG A 409 -11.17 4.41 -8.90
C ARG A 409 -11.63 3.74 -10.20
N LYS A 410 -12.19 4.55 -11.10
CA LYS A 410 -12.66 4.07 -12.40
C LYS A 410 -11.46 3.78 -13.32
N PHE A 411 -11.24 2.50 -13.63
CA PHE A 411 -10.26 2.08 -14.65
C PHE A 411 -10.66 2.61 -16.04
N SER A 412 -10.06 3.74 -16.46
CA SER A 412 -10.34 4.39 -17.73
C SER A 412 -9.40 3.92 -18.85
N ALA A 413 -8.10 3.87 -18.56
CA ALA A 413 -7.05 3.41 -19.46
C ALA A 413 -6.97 1.88 -19.59
N ASN A 414 -6.28 1.39 -20.61
CA ASN A 414 -5.95 -0.03 -20.76
C ASN A 414 -5.04 -0.47 -19.59
N THR A 415 -5.30 -1.66 -19.05
CA THR A 415 -4.52 -2.25 -17.96
C THR A 415 -3.34 -3.08 -18.46
N SER A 416 -3.47 -3.73 -19.63
CA SER A 416 -2.37 -4.50 -20.22
C SER A 416 -1.17 -3.65 -20.67
N GLN A 417 -1.39 -2.35 -20.92
CA GLN A 417 -0.37 -1.45 -21.46
C GLN A 417 0.63 -0.94 -20.40
N LEU A 418 0.30 -1.02 -19.11
CA LEU A 418 1.11 -0.55 -17.97
C LEU A 418 1.60 0.92 -17.97
N ALA A 419 1.40 1.67 -19.06
CA ALA A 419 1.85 3.04 -19.22
C ALA A 419 1.24 4.01 -18.21
N ARG A 420 2.08 4.88 -17.64
CA ARG A 420 1.70 6.02 -16.77
C ARG A 420 0.85 5.64 -15.55
N ARG A 421 1.20 4.57 -14.85
CA ARG A 421 0.57 4.12 -13.59
C ARG A 421 1.35 4.59 -12.37
N ALA A 422 0.66 5.20 -11.40
CA ALA A 422 1.20 5.46 -10.07
C ALA A 422 1.11 4.18 -9.19
N ALA A 423 1.79 4.14 -8.05
CA ALA A 423 1.73 2.99 -7.14
C ALA A 423 0.30 2.65 -6.69
N GLN A 424 -0.52 3.66 -6.41
CA GLN A 424 -1.94 3.50 -6.09
C GLN A 424 -2.72 2.75 -7.20
N ASP A 425 -2.34 2.91 -8.48
CA ASP A 425 -3.01 2.19 -9.57
C ASP A 425 -2.64 0.69 -9.59
N TYR A 426 -1.54 0.29 -8.93
CA TYR A 426 -1.18 -1.11 -8.71
C TYR A 426 -1.90 -1.70 -7.49
N GLU A 427 -2.21 -0.91 -6.46
CA GLU A 427 -3.12 -1.30 -5.36
C GLU A 427 -4.54 -1.58 -5.90
N ASP A 428 -5.14 -0.62 -6.62
CA ASP A 428 -6.47 -0.78 -7.24
C ASP A 428 -6.53 -2.04 -8.14
N LEU A 429 -5.46 -2.30 -8.91
CA LEU A 429 -5.32 -3.51 -9.74
C LEU A 429 -5.35 -4.78 -8.87
N LEU A 430 -4.51 -4.88 -7.82
CA LEU A 430 -4.44 -6.06 -6.95
C LEU A 430 -5.79 -6.34 -6.30
N GLN A 431 -6.43 -5.31 -5.72
CA GLN A 431 -7.71 -5.42 -5.04
C GLN A 431 -8.85 -5.89 -5.96
N CYS A 432 -8.70 -5.72 -7.28
CA CYS A 432 -9.71 -6.09 -8.28
C CYS A 432 -9.30 -7.25 -9.20
N ALA A 433 -8.11 -7.85 -8.99
CA ALA A 433 -7.54 -8.81 -9.93
C ALA A 433 -8.28 -10.15 -9.98
N ILE A 434 -8.74 -10.68 -8.84
CA ILE A 434 -9.39 -12.00 -8.77
C ILE A 434 -10.65 -12.06 -9.65
N PRO A 435 -11.61 -11.11 -9.57
CA PRO A 435 -12.75 -11.07 -10.48
C PRO A 435 -12.40 -10.96 -11.97
N VAL A 436 -11.29 -10.30 -12.32
CA VAL A 436 -10.87 -10.10 -13.72
C VAL A 436 -10.15 -11.33 -14.28
N PHE A 437 -9.32 -12.01 -13.47
CA PHE A 437 -8.57 -13.19 -13.91
C PHE A 437 -9.38 -14.49 -13.84
N ASP A 438 -10.53 -14.55 -13.15
CA ASP A 438 -11.35 -15.77 -13.08
C ASP A 438 -11.85 -16.20 -14.47
N GLY A 439 -11.38 -17.36 -14.94
CA GLY A 439 -11.76 -17.94 -16.23
C GLY A 439 -11.02 -17.36 -17.43
N LEU A 440 -10.17 -16.34 -17.21
CA LEU A 440 -9.44 -15.63 -18.26
C LEU A 440 -8.26 -16.45 -18.82
N ILE A 441 -7.63 -17.28 -17.99
CA ILE A 441 -6.54 -18.16 -18.40
C ILE A 441 -7.08 -19.60 -18.55
N PRO A 442 -6.77 -20.33 -19.65
CA PRO A 442 -7.27 -21.67 -19.86
C PRO A 442 -6.57 -22.72 -18.97
N GLY A 443 -7.34 -23.73 -18.53
CA GLY A 443 -6.83 -24.94 -17.88
C GLY A 443 -6.42 -24.74 -16.41
N PRO A 444 -5.62 -25.67 -15.83
CA PRO A 444 -5.30 -25.68 -14.40
C PRO A 444 -4.48 -24.46 -13.94
N LEU A 445 -3.89 -23.72 -14.87
CA LEU A 445 -3.14 -22.50 -14.58
C LEU A 445 -4.05 -21.37 -14.05
N ASN A 446 -5.35 -21.37 -14.36
CA ASN A 446 -6.32 -20.42 -13.80
C ASN A 446 -6.38 -20.50 -12.28
N ALA A 447 -6.61 -21.71 -11.74
CA ALA A 447 -6.74 -21.94 -10.30
C ALA A 447 -5.45 -21.54 -9.56
N LEU A 448 -4.28 -21.78 -10.15
CA LEU A 448 -3.01 -21.36 -9.60
C LEU A 448 -2.85 -19.83 -9.60
N VAL A 449 -3.22 -19.15 -10.70
CA VAL A 449 -3.17 -17.68 -10.78
C VAL A 449 -4.11 -17.03 -9.75
N LEU A 450 -5.34 -17.54 -9.61
CA LEU A 450 -6.28 -17.05 -8.60
C LEU A 450 -5.75 -17.28 -7.17
N ARG A 451 -5.16 -18.45 -6.88
CA ARG A 451 -4.55 -18.75 -5.58
C ARG A 451 -3.40 -17.78 -5.24
N VAL A 452 -2.50 -17.53 -6.19
CA VAL A 452 -1.39 -16.57 -6.00
C VAL A 452 -1.93 -15.16 -5.81
N LEU A 453 -2.92 -14.72 -6.60
CA LEU A 453 -3.57 -13.41 -6.45
C LEU A 453 -4.24 -13.26 -5.08
N PHE A 454 -4.88 -14.31 -4.57
CA PHE A 454 -5.48 -14.33 -3.24
C PHE A 454 -4.43 -14.17 -2.13
N CYS A 455 -3.31 -14.90 -2.19
CA CYS A 455 -2.21 -14.71 -1.23
C CYS A 455 -1.63 -13.29 -1.29
N ASN A 456 -1.46 -12.72 -2.49
CA ASN A 456 -1.00 -11.34 -2.66
C ASN A 456 -1.98 -10.35 -2.00
N ALA A 457 -3.29 -10.50 -2.21
CA ALA A 457 -4.30 -9.62 -1.64
C ALA A 457 -4.41 -9.75 -0.10
N ARG A 458 -4.35 -10.98 0.43
CA ARG A 458 -4.32 -11.24 1.89
C ARG A 458 -3.08 -10.65 2.55
N TRP A 459 -1.89 -10.88 1.98
CA TRP A 459 -0.64 -10.35 2.50
C TRP A 459 -0.64 -8.81 2.50
N HIS A 460 -1.06 -8.20 1.39
CA HIS A 460 -1.13 -6.74 1.25
C HIS A 460 -2.11 -6.11 2.26
N ALA A 461 -3.31 -6.68 2.41
CA ALA A 461 -4.30 -6.20 3.38
C ALA A 461 -3.76 -6.22 4.81
N LEU A 462 -3.09 -7.30 5.21
CA LEU A 462 -2.44 -7.44 6.52
C LEU A 462 -1.24 -6.49 6.70
N ALA A 463 -0.39 -6.34 5.68
CA ALA A 463 0.79 -5.47 5.71
C ALA A 463 0.43 -3.97 5.75
N LYS A 464 -0.74 -3.60 5.22
CA LYS A 464 -1.23 -2.21 5.15
C LYS A 464 -2.12 -1.79 6.34
N LEU A 465 -2.45 -2.70 7.27
CA LEU A 465 -3.22 -2.38 8.49
C LEU A 465 -2.52 -1.25 9.28
N ARG A 466 -3.31 -0.29 9.75
CA ARG A 466 -2.88 0.87 10.57
C ARG A 466 -3.03 0.62 12.08
N MET A 467 -3.57 -0.52 12.48
CA MET A 467 -3.56 -1.01 13.84
C MET A 467 -3.31 -2.50 13.78
N GLN A 468 -2.39 -2.99 14.60
CA GLN A 468 -1.96 -4.38 14.63
C GLN A 468 -2.06 -4.91 16.06
N THR A 469 -2.52 -6.14 16.22
CA THR A 469 -2.38 -6.92 17.46
C THR A 469 -1.35 -8.03 17.23
N GLU A 470 -0.91 -8.73 18.29
CA GLU A 470 -0.03 -9.88 18.09
C GLU A 470 -0.67 -10.95 17.17
N ALA A 471 -2.00 -11.14 17.25
CA ALA A 471 -2.71 -12.06 16.37
C ALA A 471 -2.64 -11.63 14.89
N THR A 472 -2.88 -10.35 14.57
CA THR A 472 -2.79 -9.89 13.16
C THR A 472 -1.35 -9.88 12.63
N ILE A 473 -0.35 -9.71 13.51
CA ILE A 473 1.06 -9.87 13.14
C ILE A 473 1.37 -11.36 12.85
N CYS A 474 0.90 -12.30 13.67
CA CYS A 474 1.00 -13.73 13.39
C CYS A 474 0.33 -14.11 12.04
N LEU A 475 -0.83 -13.55 11.71
CA LEU A 475 -1.45 -13.74 10.40
C LEU A 475 -0.59 -13.20 9.24
N LEU A 476 0.15 -12.11 9.44
CA LEU A 476 1.08 -11.57 8.44
C LEU A 476 2.33 -12.44 8.28
N GLU A 477 2.80 -13.11 9.34
CA GLU A 477 3.86 -14.12 9.27
C GLU A 477 3.39 -15.30 8.41
N GLU A 478 2.25 -15.92 8.76
CA GLU A 478 1.63 -17.01 7.99
C GLU A 478 1.36 -16.63 6.53
N ALA A 479 0.86 -15.40 6.28
CA ALA A 479 0.63 -14.91 4.93
C ALA A 479 1.94 -14.72 4.14
N THR A 480 3.05 -14.39 4.81
CA THR A 480 4.37 -14.24 4.16
C THR A 480 4.94 -15.59 3.76
N GLU A 481 4.77 -16.62 4.60
CA GLU A 481 5.15 -18.01 4.28
C GLU A 481 4.34 -18.54 3.09
N GLN A 482 3.01 -18.43 3.17
CA GLN A 482 2.09 -18.82 2.08
C GLN A 482 2.40 -18.10 0.76
N LEU A 483 2.65 -16.79 0.82
CA LEU A 483 3.02 -16.00 -0.36
C LEU A 483 4.34 -16.50 -0.97
N GLY A 484 5.35 -16.76 -0.15
CA GLY A 484 6.63 -17.34 -0.55
C GLY A 484 6.47 -18.65 -1.31
N ASP A 485 5.68 -19.58 -0.76
CA ASP A 485 5.42 -20.88 -1.37
C ASP A 485 4.63 -20.79 -2.68
N GLN A 486 3.56 -19.99 -2.72
CA GLN A 486 2.78 -19.81 -3.94
C GLN A 486 3.60 -19.17 -5.06
N PHE A 487 4.47 -18.20 -4.76
CA PHE A 487 5.41 -17.63 -5.74
C PHE A 487 6.45 -18.64 -6.24
N ARG A 488 7.06 -19.44 -5.34
CA ARG A 488 8.01 -20.51 -5.71
C ARG A 488 7.35 -21.57 -6.60
N HIS A 489 6.14 -22.00 -6.26
CA HIS A 489 5.37 -22.96 -7.03
C HIS A 489 4.98 -22.39 -8.42
N PHE A 490 4.42 -21.18 -8.46
CA PHE A 490 4.05 -20.51 -9.71
C PHE A 490 5.23 -20.30 -10.66
N ALA A 491 6.37 -19.79 -10.16
CA ALA A 491 7.58 -19.61 -10.96
C ALA A 491 8.12 -20.95 -11.52
N THR A 492 7.93 -22.05 -10.79
CA THR A 492 8.30 -23.39 -11.26
C THR A 492 7.37 -23.87 -12.38
N ILE A 493 6.06 -23.76 -12.19
CA ILE A 493 5.05 -24.22 -13.17
C ILE A 493 5.10 -23.42 -14.48
N THR A 494 5.23 -22.09 -14.44
CA THR A 494 5.32 -21.27 -15.66
C THR A 494 6.61 -21.55 -16.45
N ARG A 495 7.72 -21.81 -15.75
CA ARG A 495 8.99 -22.27 -16.34
C ARG A 495 8.88 -23.66 -16.99
N GLU A 496 8.01 -24.54 -16.49
CA GLU A 496 7.77 -25.85 -17.11
C GLU A 496 6.78 -25.83 -18.27
N ALA A 497 5.70 -25.06 -18.16
CA ALA A 497 4.73 -24.88 -19.24
C ALA A 497 5.42 -24.36 -20.51
N THR A 498 6.30 -23.36 -20.35
CA THR A 498 7.12 -22.83 -21.45
C THR A 498 8.12 -23.87 -22.02
N LYS A 499 8.67 -24.78 -21.21
CA LYS A 499 9.49 -25.91 -21.70
C LYS A 499 8.67 -26.91 -22.52
N ARG A 500 7.47 -27.28 -22.10
CA ARG A 500 6.61 -28.23 -22.85
C ARG A 500 6.19 -27.67 -24.20
N ASP A 501 5.91 -26.37 -24.28
CA ASP A 501 5.58 -25.69 -25.54
C ASP A 501 6.76 -25.65 -26.53
N LYS A 502 8.02 -25.65 -26.04
CA LYS A 502 9.23 -25.83 -26.88
C LYS A 502 9.20 -27.18 -27.61
N ALA A 503 8.89 -28.27 -26.88
CA ALA A 503 8.82 -29.62 -27.46
C ALA A 503 7.64 -29.77 -28.45
N ALA A 504 6.48 -29.18 -28.14
CA ALA A 504 5.32 -29.19 -29.04
C ALA A 504 5.59 -28.44 -30.37
N ARG A 505 6.18 -27.23 -30.30
CA ARG A 505 6.53 -26.46 -31.51
C ARG A 505 7.64 -27.11 -32.32
N ALA A 506 8.63 -27.74 -31.68
CA ALA A 506 9.67 -28.51 -32.37
C ALA A 506 9.07 -29.72 -33.12
N ARG A 507 8.19 -30.49 -32.46
CA ARG A 507 7.46 -31.61 -33.11
C ARG A 507 6.59 -31.15 -34.28
N ARG A 508 5.94 -29.98 -34.20
CA ARG A 508 5.18 -29.40 -35.32
C ARG A 508 6.08 -29.04 -36.51
N LYS A 509 7.23 -28.39 -36.29
CA LYS A 509 8.20 -28.09 -37.36
C LYS A 509 8.82 -29.35 -37.98
N GLY A 510 8.99 -30.43 -37.22
CA GLY A 510 9.50 -31.71 -37.72
C GLY A 510 8.53 -32.44 -38.66
N LYS A 511 7.21 -32.29 -38.49
CA LYS A 511 6.18 -32.97 -39.30
C LYS A 511 5.89 -32.33 -40.66
N THR A 512 6.48 -31.19 -40.99
CA THR A 512 6.29 -30.47 -42.27
C THR A 512 7.46 -30.65 -43.25
N LYS A 513 8.24 -31.74 -43.12
CA LYS A 513 9.43 -32.02 -43.96
C LYS A 513 9.43 -33.42 -44.60
N GLU A 514 8.28 -33.89 -45.09
CA GLU A 514 8.21 -35.04 -45.99
C GLU A 514 7.48 -34.63 -47.29
N ALA A 515 8.04 -35.05 -48.44
CA ALA A 515 7.78 -34.49 -49.77
C ALA A 515 6.71 -35.29 -50.58
N PRO A 516 6.44 -34.93 -51.85
CA PRO A 516 7.32 -35.43 -52.91
C PRO A 516 7.65 -34.47 -54.08
N THR A 517 8.77 -34.82 -54.70
CA THR A 517 9.40 -34.39 -55.96
C THR A 517 8.52 -34.30 -57.21
N GLY A 518 8.86 -33.38 -58.12
CA GLY A 518 8.46 -33.38 -59.54
C GLY A 518 9.22 -32.30 -60.34
N THR A 519 9.83 -32.67 -61.47
CA THR A 519 10.93 -31.89 -62.11
C THR A 519 10.52 -31.22 -63.44
N SER A 520 10.82 -29.92 -63.63
CA SER A 520 11.29 -29.34 -64.92
C SER A 520 11.65 -27.85 -64.82
N SER A 521 12.73 -27.46 -65.52
CA SER A 521 13.28 -26.10 -65.74
C SER A 521 13.83 -26.06 -67.20
N PRO A 522 14.38 -24.96 -67.76
CA PRO A 522 14.49 -23.54 -67.33
C PRO A 522 13.75 -22.60 -68.35
N LEU A 523 13.78 -21.25 -68.35
CA LEU A 523 14.85 -20.22 -68.29
C LEU A 523 14.14 -18.82 -68.37
N GLY A 524 14.56 -17.70 -67.77
CA GLY A 524 15.63 -17.37 -66.82
C GLY A 524 15.61 -15.86 -66.44
N SER A 525 16.34 -15.50 -65.35
CA SER A 525 16.72 -14.16 -64.82
C SER A 525 15.60 -13.09 -64.57
N THR A 526 15.63 -12.26 -63.53
CA THR A 526 16.73 -11.67 -62.73
C THR A 526 16.48 -11.64 -61.20
N THR A 527 17.52 -11.28 -60.45
CA THR A 527 17.70 -11.39 -58.99
C THR A 527 17.19 -10.22 -58.15
N ALA A 528 16.65 -10.49 -56.95
CA ALA A 528 17.00 -9.82 -55.68
C ALA A 528 16.42 -10.59 -54.48
N ASP A 529 17.21 -10.81 -53.43
CA ASP A 529 16.82 -11.57 -52.23
C ASP A 529 15.94 -10.79 -51.25
N GLY A 530 15.13 -11.50 -50.47
CA GLY A 530 14.21 -10.86 -49.51
C GLY A 530 13.37 -11.84 -48.68
N SER A 531 13.99 -12.77 -47.95
CA SER A 531 13.29 -13.70 -47.04
C SER A 531 13.59 -13.43 -45.56
N GLY A 532 13.03 -12.33 -45.04
CA GLY A 532 13.10 -12.01 -43.61
C GLY A 532 12.40 -13.07 -42.75
N ALA A 533 13.17 -13.86 -41.99
CA ALA A 533 12.63 -14.76 -40.98
C ALA A 533 12.08 -13.94 -39.78
N PRO A 534 10.90 -14.28 -39.23
CA PRO A 534 10.32 -13.50 -38.15
C PRO A 534 11.15 -13.59 -36.86
N PRO A 535 11.28 -12.48 -36.08
CA PRO A 535 12.21 -12.40 -34.96
C PRO A 535 11.89 -13.38 -33.83
N LYS A 536 12.94 -14.00 -33.28
CA LYS A 536 12.85 -14.92 -32.13
C LYS A 536 12.57 -14.14 -30.84
N ARG A 537 11.30 -13.97 -30.45
CA ARG A 537 10.93 -13.41 -29.14
C ARG A 537 11.67 -14.13 -27.99
N ARG A 538 12.55 -13.40 -27.29
CA ARG A 538 13.30 -13.87 -26.11
C ARG A 538 12.29 -14.12 -24.97
N ARG A 539 12.44 -15.22 -24.22
CA ARG A 539 11.46 -15.65 -23.21
C ARG A 539 11.87 -15.15 -21.83
N VAL A 540 10.95 -14.50 -21.10
CA VAL A 540 11.22 -13.94 -19.77
C VAL A 540 10.57 -14.80 -18.68
N HIS A 541 11.36 -15.20 -17.67
CA HIS A 541 10.90 -15.93 -16.49
C HIS A 541 10.52 -14.97 -15.35
N LEU A 542 9.67 -15.41 -14.42
CA LEU A 542 9.42 -14.65 -13.19
C LEU A 542 10.62 -14.81 -12.26
N ASN A 543 11.36 -13.72 -12.03
CA ASN A 543 12.45 -13.70 -11.06
C ASN A 543 11.90 -13.29 -9.67
N ILE A 544 11.97 -14.22 -8.71
CA ILE A 544 11.64 -13.98 -7.29
C ILE A 544 12.89 -13.89 -6.40
N SER A 545 14.09 -14.00 -6.98
CA SER A 545 15.36 -13.83 -6.26
C SER A 545 15.78 -12.36 -6.28
N THR A 546 14.88 -11.46 -5.87
CA THR A 546 15.06 -10.01 -5.87
C THR A 546 15.08 -9.46 -4.45
N ILE A 547 15.75 -8.32 -4.25
CA ILE A 547 15.77 -7.68 -2.93
C ILE A 547 14.35 -7.26 -2.49
N LYS A 548 13.53 -6.77 -3.42
CA LYS A 548 12.15 -6.37 -3.18
C LYS A 548 11.31 -7.53 -2.61
N PHE A 549 11.46 -8.74 -3.17
CA PHE A 549 10.81 -9.94 -2.65
C PHE A 549 11.35 -10.35 -1.27
N HIS A 550 12.67 -10.22 -1.05
CA HIS A 550 13.29 -10.53 0.23
C HIS A 550 12.88 -9.62 1.40
N MET A 551 12.54 -8.36 1.10
CA MET A 551 12.11 -7.40 2.12
C MET A 551 10.75 -7.74 2.75
N LEU A 552 9.91 -8.58 2.11
CA LEU A 552 8.60 -8.98 2.65
C LEU A 552 8.71 -9.66 4.03
N GLY A 553 9.75 -10.47 4.26
CA GLY A 553 10.03 -11.08 5.56
C GLY A 553 10.64 -10.13 6.61
N HIS A 554 10.78 -8.82 6.32
CA HIS A 554 11.20 -7.78 7.28
C HIS A 554 10.05 -6.88 7.73
N TYR A 555 8.81 -7.15 7.30
CA TYR A 555 7.63 -6.38 7.71
C TYR A 555 7.28 -6.63 9.18
N THR A 556 7.15 -7.89 9.60
CA THR A 556 6.70 -8.23 10.96
C THR A 556 7.69 -7.83 12.07
N PRO A 557 9.04 -7.92 11.88
CA PRO A 557 9.98 -7.36 12.86
C PRO A 557 9.92 -5.83 12.96
N ASN A 558 9.77 -5.13 11.83
CA ASN A 558 9.64 -3.67 11.85
C ASN A 558 8.33 -3.21 12.48
N ILE A 559 7.22 -3.92 12.24
CA ILE A 559 5.93 -3.64 12.85
C ILE A 559 6.00 -3.81 14.37
N ARG A 560 6.63 -4.87 14.89
CA ARG A 560 6.85 -5.03 16.34
C ARG A 560 7.75 -3.92 16.92
N ALA A 561 8.84 -3.57 16.22
CA ALA A 561 9.79 -2.55 16.70
C ALA A 561 9.21 -1.12 16.72
N PHE A 562 8.53 -0.69 15.66
CA PHE A 562 8.16 0.71 15.42
C PHE A 562 6.64 0.96 15.31
N GLY A 563 5.82 -0.08 15.32
CA GLY A 563 4.40 -0.01 15.02
C GLY A 563 4.08 -0.13 13.52
N PRO A 564 2.81 0.04 13.12
CA PRO A 564 2.34 -0.26 11.76
C PRO A 564 3.04 0.54 10.63
N THR A 565 3.04 -0.03 9.42
CA THR A 565 3.77 0.48 8.24
C THR A 565 3.38 1.90 7.82
N ASP A 566 2.15 2.32 8.09
CA ASP A 566 1.69 3.68 7.79
C ASP A 566 2.37 4.77 8.63
N LEU A 567 3.13 4.40 9.67
CA LEU A 567 3.95 5.34 10.44
C LEU A 567 5.18 5.85 9.68
N TYR A 568 5.75 5.00 8.82
CA TYR A 568 7.02 5.25 8.11
C TYR A 568 6.94 4.96 6.59
N SER A 569 5.72 4.93 6.03
CA SER A 569 5.45 4.76 4.61
C SER A 569 6.09 5.87 3.75
N THR A 570 6.61 5.53 2.57
CA THR A 570 7.16 6.50 1.62
C THR A 570 6.08 7.26 0.82
N GLU A 571 4.82 6.80 0.85
CA GLU A 571 3.63 7.57 0.44
C GLU A 571 3.64 8.98 1.10
N TRP A 572 4.18 9.09 2.32
CA TRP A 572 4.37 10.37 3.00
C TRP A 572 5.26 11.32 2.21
N GLY A 573 6.46 10.88 1.84
CA GLY A 573 7.43 11.73 1.14
C GLY A 573 7.01 12.09 -0.28
N GLU A 574 6.32 11.19 -1.00
CA GLU A 574 5.63 11.55 -2.25
C GLU A 574 4.64 12.70 -2.03
N SER A 575 3.83 12.64 -0.95
CA SER A 575 2.93 13.73 -0.59
C SER A 575 3.68 14.98 -0.13
N PHE A 576 4.82 14.86 0.54
CA PHE A 576 5.63 16.01 0.98
C PHE A 576 6.22 16.75 -0.22
N HIS A 577 6.66 16.03 -1.26
CA HIS A 577 7.22 16.60 -2.49
C HIS A 577 6.26 17.50 -3.26
N GLN A 578 4.93 17.37 -3.09
CA GLN A 578 3.94 18.18 -3.81
C GLN A 578 4.18 19.67 -3.60
N ALA A 579 4.52 20.08 -2.37
CA ALA A 579 4.71 21.49 -2.04
C ALA A 579 6.05 22.06 -2.58
N PRO A 580 7.23 21.44 -2.38
CA PRO A 580 8.47 21.86 -3.05
C PRO A 580 8.38 21.85 -4.57
N LYS A 581 7.72 20.86 -5.20
CA LYS A 581 7.50 20.84 -6.66
C LYS A 581 6.67 22.04 -7.12
N ALA A 582 5.65 22.45 -6.36
CA ALA A 582 4.91 23.67 -6.63
C ALA A 582 5.79 24.93 -6.47
N TRP A 583 6.49 25.07 -5.33
CA TRP A 583 7.31 26.27 -5.04
C TRP A 583 8.51 26.43 -5.98
N ALA A 584 9.09 25.33 -6.45
CA ALA A 584 10.21 25.33 -7.39
C ALA A 584 9.82 25.92 -8.76
N LYS A 585 8.56 25.76 -9.21
CA LYS A 585 8.04 26.42 -10.44
C LYS A 585 8.07 27.95 -10.36
N HIS A 586 8.01 28.51 -9.15
CA HIS A 586 8.02 29.95 -8.87
C HIS A 586 9.39 30.44 -8.35
N SER A 587 10.43 29.60 -8.43
CA SER A 587 11.79 29.91 -7.96
C SER A 587 12.76 30.02 -9.14
N PRO A 588 13.73 30.96 -9.13
CA PRO A 588 14.72 31.06 -10.19
C PRO A 588 15.51 29.77 -10.39
N TRP A 589 15.61 29.26 -11.63
CA TRP A 589 16.22 27.94 -11.96
C TRP A 589 17.70 27.75 -11.57
N ARG A 590 18.42 28.84 -11.22
CA ARG A 590 19.78 28.81 -10.68
C ARG A 590 19.84 28.82 -9.14
N GLN A 591 18.73 29.10 -8.45
CA GLN A 591 18.67 29.26 -6.98
C GLN A 591 17.48 28.49 -6.37
N ILE A 592 17.11 27.35 -6.96
CA ILE A 592 15.90 26.58 -6.61
C ILE A 592 15.85 26.28 -5.09
N ARG A 593 16.92 25.72 -4.51
CA ARG A 593 16.98 25.39 -3.07
C ARG A 593 16.66 26.60 -2.18
N LYS A 594 17.27 27.76 -2.48
CA LYS A 594 17.00 29.03 -1.78
C LYS A 594 15.57 29.53 -1.99
N GLY A 595 15.05 29.46 -3.21
CA GLY A 595 13.67 29.86 -3.50
C GLY A 595 12.65 29.00 -2.76
N VAL A 596 12.87 27.69 -2.70
CA VAL A 596 12.02 26.72 -1.99
C VAL A 596 12.09 26.91 -0.47
N SER A 597 13.27 27.15 0.12
CA SER A 597 13.40 27.44 1.56
C SER A 597 12.68 28.74 1.96
N GLN A 598 12.73 29.77 1.12
CA GLN A 598 12.02 31.04 1.36
C GLN A 598 10.49 30.89 1.24
N HIS A 599 9.99 30.09 0.30
CA HIS A 599 8.55 29.80 0.16
C HIS A 599 7.98 29.05 1.38
N GLU A 600 8.70 28.04 1.89
CA GLU A 600 8.34 27.28 3.09
C GLU A 600 8.07 28.23 4.28
N ARG A 601 9.03 29.13 4.56
CA ARG A 601 8.92 30.12 5.64
C ARG A 601 7.79 31.13 5.44
N ARG A 602 7.54 31.59 4.21
CA ARG A 602 6.42 32.48 3.89
C ARG A 602 5.06 31.80 4.15
N ARG A 603 4.86 30.54 3.72
CA ARG A 603 3.61 29.80 3.99
C ARG A 603 3.41 29.56 5.49
N ARG A 604 4.43 29.17 6.28
CA ARG A 604 4.30 29.05 7.75
C ARG A 604 3.83 30.35 8.42
N ARG A 605 4.39 31.50 8.01
CA ARG A 605 4.01 32.82 8.55
C ARG A 605 2.57 33.19 8.17
N LEU A 606 2.18 33.00 6.91
CA LEU A 606 0.81 33.29 6.44
C LEU A 606 -0.26 32.42 7.15
N ARG A 607 0.04 31.15 7.48
CA ARG A 607 -0.89 30.30 8.24
C ARG A 607 -1.16 30.83 9.66
N ARG A 608 -0.13 31.29 10.39
CA ARG A 608 -0.26 31.92 11.72
C ARG A 608 -1.14 33.20 11.68
N ILE A 609 -1.28 33.81 10.51
CA ILE A 609 -2.18 34.95 10.25
C ILE A 609 -3.58 34.45 9.86
N LYS A 610 -3.70 33.50 8.92
CA LYS A 610 -4.98 32.90 8.47
C LYS A 610 -5.82 32.36 9.63
N HIS A 611 -5.22 31.62 10.56
CA HIS A 611 -5.92 31.11 11.76
C HIS A 611 -6.50 32.21 12.65
N ARG A 612 -5.88 33.40 12.69
CA ARG A 612 -6.34 34.54 13.48
C ARG A 612 -7.54 35.25 12.85
N ILE A 613 -7.59 35.28 11.51
CA ILE A 613 -8.64 35.95 10.72
C ILE A 613 -9.90 35.08 10.63
N ILE A 614 -9.74 33.76 10.39
CA ILE A 614 -10.89 32.84 10.25
C ILE A 614 -11.72 32.74 11.55
N ALA A 615 -11.12 32.98 12.71
CA ALA A 615 -11.80 32.98 14.00
C ALA A 615 -12.81 34.14 14.20
N GLN A 616 -12.97 35.05 13.22
CA GLN A 616 -13.71 36.32 13.39
C GLN A 616 -14.79 36.58 12.31
N GLY A 617 -15.09 35.62 11.42
CA GLY A 617 -16.01 35.82 10.29
C GLY A 617 -17.38 35.15 10.45
N GLU A 618 -18.47 35.88 10.20
CA GLU A 618 -19.84 35.33 10.08
C GLU A 618 -20.47 35.66 8.71
N SER A 619 -21.11 34.67 8.09
CA SER A 619 -21.92 34.83 6.86
C SER A 619 -23.02 33.78 6.78
N LEU A 620 -24.16 34.10 6.18
CA LEU A 620 -25.34 33.21 6.12
C LEU A 620 -25.14 31.98 5.23
N LYS A 621 -24.46 32.12 4.08
CA LYS A 621 -24.08 30.95 3.24
C LYS A 621 -23.07 30.05 3.95
N LEU A 622 -22.34 30.59 4.92
CA LEU A 622 -21.47 29.83 5.82
C LEU A 622 -22.29 28.97 6.80
N LYS A 623 -23.46 29.44 7.25
CA LYS A 623 -24.32 28.77 8.25
C LYS A 623 -24.98 27.50 7.68
N GLU A 624 -25.49 27.54 6.45
CA GLU A 624 -26.05 26.37 5.76
C GLU A 624 -24.97 25.31 5.44
N LEU A 625 -23.80 25.75 4.97
CA LEU A 625 -22.61 24.89 4.84
C LEU A 625 -22.13 24.37 6.20
N GLN A 626 -22.27 25.14 7.28
CA GLN A 626 -21.97 24.68 8.64
C GLN A 626 -22.95 23.61 9.12
N GLU A 627 -24.24 23.70 8.82
CA GLU A 627 -25.22 22.64 9.18
C GLU A 627 -24.88 21.31 8.47
N GLN A 628 -24.67 21.33 7.16
CA GLN A 628 -24.24 20.13 6.42
C GLN A 628 -22.87 19.61 6.90
N ARG A 629 -21.91 20.50 7.20
CA ARG A 629 -20.62 20.13 7.81
C ARG A 629 -20.78 19.61 9.24
N THR A 630 -21.77 20.05 9.99
CA THR A 630 -22.04 19.62 11.37
C THR A 630 -22.65 18.23 11.37
N ALA A 631 -23.63 17.97 10.50
CA ALA A 631 -24.16 16.62 10.26
C ALA A 631 -23.06 15.67 9.75
N ALA A 632 -22.21 16.10 8.82
CA ALA A 632 -21.07 15.31 8.35
C ALA A 632 -20.02 15.05 9.46
N ARG A 633 -19.76 16.03 10.33
CA ARG A 633 -18.76 15.92 11.43
C ARG A 633 -19.29 15.28 12.71
N ASN A 634 -20.60 15.17 12.89
CA ASN A 634 -21.19 14.52 14.06
C ASN A 634 -20.88 13.01 14.03
N PRO A 635 -20.05 12.47 14.94
CA PRO A 635 -19.67 11.07 14.94
C PRO A 635 -20.72 10.18 15.62
N ASP A 636 -21.76 10.75 16.23
CA ASP A 636 -22.68 10.03 17.13
C ASP A 636 -23.97 9.59 16.44
N ILE A 637 -24.16 9.94 15.16
CA ILE A 637 -25.25 9.45 14.31
C ILE A 637 -24.81 8.25 13.48
N HIS A 638 -25.64 7.20 13.43
CA HIS A 638 -25.40 6.02 12.59
C HIS A 638 -25.51 6.33 11.10
N HIS A 639 -26.53 7.09 10.70
CA HIS A 639 -26.78 7.41 9.30
C HIS A 639 -27.33 8.82 9.14
N PHE A 640 -27.27 9.32 7.91
CA PHE A 640 -27.89 10.57 7.51
C PHE A 640 -28.57 10.38 6.14
N ILE A 641 -29.88 10.63 6.12
CA ILE A 641 -30.73 10.74 4.94
C ILE A 641 -31.26 12.19 4.90
N GLY A 642 -31.55 12.71 3.71
CA GLY A 642 -32.09 14.06 3.58
C GLY A 642 -33.50 14.18 4.16
N THR A 643 -33.86 15.35 4.68
CA THR A 643 -35.25 15.66 5.10
C THR A 643 -36.07 16.34 3.99
N SER A 644 -35.50 16.49 2.78
CA SER A 644 -36.15 17.09 1.62
C SER A 644 -37.39 16.31 1.19
N LYS A 645 -38.45 17.03 0.84
CA LYS A 645 -39.74 16.50 0.37
C LYS A 645 -40.02 16.82 -1.11
N GLN A 646 -38.95 17.11 -1.85
CA GLN A 646 -39.01 17.54 -3.26
C GLN A 646 -39.40 16.41 -4.22
N ASP A 647 -39.05 15.15 -3.90
CA ASP A 647 -39.30 13.97 -4.73
C ASP A 647 -40.34 13.02 -4.08
N PRO A 648 -41.65 13.34 -4.16
CA PRO A 648 -42.72 12.48 -3.65
C PRO A 648 -43.02 11.30 -4.59
N VAL A 649 -43.38 10.16 -4.00
CA VAL A 649 -43.94 8.98 -4.67
C VAL A 649 -45.30 8.68 -4.04
N TRP A 650 -46.34 8.59 -4.86
CA TRP A 650 -47.69 8.26 -4.41
C TRP A 650 -47.86 6.75 -4.28
N LEU A 651 -48.37 6.27 -3.13
CA LEU A 651 -48.54 4.84 -2.88
C LEU A 651 -49.54 4.19 -3.84
N ALA A 652 -50.50 4.96 -4.36
CA ALA A 652 -51.39 4.54 -5.43
C ALA A 652 -50.66 4.01 -6.68
N GLU A 653 -49.49 4.55 -7.05
CA GLU A 653 -48.72 4.08 -8.23
C GLU A 653 -48.14 2.68 -8.06
N LEU A 654 -47.88 2.28 -6.81
CA LEU A 654 -47.32 0.98 -6.39
C LEU A 654 -48.42 0.04 -5.85
N SER A 655 -49.69 0.39 -6.07
CA SER A 655 -50.85 -0.43 -5.70
C SER A 655 -51.26 -1.39 -6.82
N HIS A 656 -52.24 -2.28 -6.56
CA HIS A 656 -52.66 -3.31 -7.52
C HIS A 656 -53.25 -2.75 -8.84
N ASN A 657 -53.71 -1.50 -8.85
CA ASN A 657 -54.19 -0.80 -10.05
C ASN A 657 -53.28 0.38 -10.45
N GLY A 658 -52.11 0.48 -9.82
CA GLY A 658 -51.14 1.54 -10.07
C GLY A 658 -50.37 1.36 -11.38
N ARG A 659 -49.63 2.40 -11.76
CA ARG A 659 -48.76 2.42 -12.95
C ARG A 659 -47.78 1.25 -12.99
N PHE A 660 -47.29 0.82 -11.83
CA PHE A 660 -46.30 -0.26 -11.72
C PHE A 660 -46.90 -1.64 -11.43
N SER A 661 -48.24 -1.78 -11.43
CA SER A 661 -48.96 -3.03 -11.08
C SER A 661 -48.55 -4.29 -11.87
N THR A 662 -47.97 -4.12 -13.05
CA THR A 662 -47.43 -5.21 -13.88
C THR A 662 -45.95 -5.53 -13.63
N ASP A 663 -45.21 -4.66 -12.94
CA ASP A 663 -43.82 -4.91 -12.53
C ASP A 663 -43.83 -5.84 -11.30
N PRO A 664 -43.16 -7.01 -11.35
CA PRO A 664 -43.21 -7.99 -10.28
C PRO A 664 -42.65 -7.47 -8.96
N ALA A 665 -41.79 -6.44 -8.95
CA ALA A 665 -41.28 -5.83 -7.73
C ALA A 665 -42.35 -5.04 -6.95
N SER A 666 -43.39 -4.53 -7.62
CA SER A 666 -44.49 -3.82 -6.97
C SER A 666 -45.44 -4.76 -6.19
N THR A 667 -45.36 -6.06 -6.45
CA THR A 667 -46.27 -7.07 -5.88
C THR A 667 -46.24 -7.04 -4.35
N ASN A 668 -47.38 -6.73 -3.73
CA ASN A 668 -47.55 -6.53 -2.29
C ASN A 668 -46.73 -5.36 -1.67
N PHE A 669 -46.12 -4.46 -2.44
CA PHE A 669 -45.25 -3.38 -1.92
C PHE A 669 -45.88 -2.59 -0.76
N VAL A 670 -47.11 -2.09 -0.93
CA VAL A 670 -47.80 -1.31 0.11
C VAL A 670 -48.09 -2.14 1.37
N ARG A 671 -48.38 -3.43 1.21
CA ARG A 671 -48.63 -4.36 2.32
C ARG A 671 -47.36 -4.63 3.11
N THR A 672 -46.27 -4.99 2.44
CA THR A 672 -44.99 -5.29 3.10
C THR A 672 -44.38 -4.03 3.75
N LEU A 673 -44.58 -2.86 3.14
CA LEU A 673 -44.18 -1.58 3.74
C LEU A 673 -44.93 -1.30 5.05
N LYS A 674 -46.26 -1.40 5.05
CA LYS A 674 -47.06 -1.20 6.27
C LYS A 674 -46.72 -2.23 7.36
N GLN A 675 -46.47 -3.49 6.97
CA GLN A 675 -46.03 -4.54 7.89
C GLN A 675 -44.65 -4.26 8.52
N HIS A 676 -43.73 -3.67 7.75
CA HIS A 676 -42.42 -3.24 8.26
C HIS A 676 -42.52 -2.03 9.21
N LEU A 677 -43.39 -1.06 8.89
CA LEU A 677 -43.52 0.17 9.66
C LEU A 677 -44.30 0.00 10.97
N LEU A 678 -45.28 -0.91 11.05
CA LEU A 678 -46.07 -1.13 12.26
C LEU A 678 -45.24 -1.36 13.55
N PRO A 679 -44.34 -2.37 13.63
CA PRO A 679 -43.53 -2.60 14.84
C PRO A 679 -42.62 -1.41 15.17
N ARG A 680 -42.09 -0.72 14.15
CA ARG A 680 -41.20 0.44 14.32
C ARG A 680 -41.96 1.67 14.84
N TYR A 681 -43.18 1.90 14.35
CA TYR A 681 -44.06 2.96 14.85
C TYR A 681 -44.49 2.68 16.30
N LEU A 682 -44.84 1.44 16.62
CA LEU A 682 -45.17 1.01 17.99
C LEU A 682 -44.00 1.25 18.97
N ALA A 683 -42.77 0.94 18.56
CA ALA A 683 -41.57 1.21 19.34
C ALA A 683 -41.34 2.71 19.55
N LEU A 684 -41.55 3.53 18.51
CA LEU A 684 -41.37 4.99 18.59
C LEU A 684 -42.33 5.67 19.57
N ILE A 685 -43.60 5.26 19.62
CA ILE A 685 -44.60 5.83 20.55
C ILE A 685 -44.58 5.19 21.93
N SER A 686 -43.87 4.07 22.11
CA SER A 686 -43.74 3.35 23.38
C SER A 686 -42.26 3.02 23.67
N PRO A 687 -41.37 4.03 23.80
CA PRO A 687 -39.92 3.81 23.90
C PRO A 687 -39.47 3.04 25.15
N GLU A 688 -40.32 2.99 26.19
CA GLU A 688 -40.12 2.21 27.42
C GLU A 688 -40.40 0.69 27.24
N SER A 689 -41.01 0.29 26.11
CA SER A 689 -41.44 -1.10 25.87
C SER A 689 -40.29 -1.99 25.38
N THR A 690 -40.21 -3.22 25.87
CA THR A 690 -39.20 -4.17 25.40
C THR A 690 -39.50 -4.66 23.98
N ALA A 691 -38.51 -5.22 23.29
CA ALA A 691 -38.72 -5.86 21.98
C ALA A 691 -39.78 -6.99 22.03
N GLN A 692 -39.95 -7.65 23.17
CA GLN A 692 -40.99 -8.68 23.36
C GLN A 692 -42.38 -8.06 23.47
N ASP A 693 -42.51 -6.92 24.16
CA ASP A 693 -43.76 -6.16 24.26
C ASP A 693 -44.18 -5.59 22.90
N ILE A 694 -43.23 -5.01 22.15
CA ILE A 694 -43.47 -4.54 20.78
C ILE A 694 -43.87 -5.69 19.86
N ALA A 695 -43.24 -6.86 19.97
CA ALA A 695 -43.63 -8.04 19.21
C ALA A 695 -45.04 -8.56 19.60
N ALA A 696 -45.43 -8.46 20.88
CA ALA A 696 -46.77 -8.81 21.34
C ALA A 696 -47.83 -7.82 20.83
N LEU A 697 -47.56 -6.51 20.91
CA LEU A 697 -48.42 -5.45 20.37
C LEU A 697 -48.57 -5.58 18.84
N THR A 698 -47.49 -5.88 18.12
CA THR A 698 -47.52 -6.06 16.66
C THR A 698 -48.42 -7.23 16.24
N ARG A 699 -48.56 -8.27 17.07
CA ARG A 699 -49.49 -9.39 16.81
C ARG A 699 -50.97 -9.04 17.05
N THR A 700 -51.26 -7.98 17.82
CA THR A 700 -52.64 -7.58 18.15
C THR A 700 -53.16 -6.41 17.31
N HIS A 701 -52.29 -5.73 16.56
CA HIS A 701 -52.65 -4.61 15.70
C HIS A 701 -52.59 -5.02 14.22
N ASP A 702 -53.56 -4.58 13.43
CA ASP A 702 -53.51 -4.76 11.98
C ASP A 702 -52.58 -3.70 11.34
N TRP A 703 -51.67 -4.16 10.48
CA TRP A 703 -50.78 -3.31 9.67
C TRP A 703 -51.58 -2.40 8.73
N SER A 704 -52.81 -2.75 8.35
CA SER A 704 -53.66 -1.93 7.48
C SER A 704 -53.90 -0.52 8.05
N ASN A 705 -53.91 -0.39 9.38
CA ASN A 705 -54.10 0.84 10.15
C ASN A 705 -52.95 1.85 10.04
N ILE A 706 -51.78 1.44 9.53
CA ILE A 706 -50.69 2.38 9.23
C ILE A 706 -51.12 3.29 8.07
N THR A 707 -51.06 4.60 8.28
CA THR A 707 -51.41 5.62 7.30
C THR A 707 -50.23 6.56 7.04
N PHE A 708 -50.23 7.15 5.85
CA PHE A 708 -49.17 8.05 5.38
C PHE A 708 -49.78 9.43 5.14
N LYS A 709 -49.06 10.48 5.51
CA LYS A 709 -49.51 11.84 5.23
C LYS A 709 -49.65 12.03 3.72
N GLU A 710 -50.83 12.46 3.28
CA GLU A 710 -51.16 12.70 1.86
C GLU A 710 -51.01 11.48 0.93
N ASP A 711 -50.98 10.25 1.47
CA ASP A 711 -50.71 8.99 0.73
C ASP A 711 -49.34 8.97 0.00
N ARG A 712 -48.35 9.68 0.57
CA ARG A 712 -47.02 9.87 0.00
C ARG A 712 -45.91 9.25 0.83
N ILE A 713 -44.92 8.74 0.12
CA ILE A 713 -43.56 8.54 0.61
C ILE A 713 -42.63 9.46 -0.19
N TYR A 714 -41.41 9.69 0.28
CA TYR A 714 -40.44 10.55 -0.40
C TYR A 714 -39.16 9.75 -0.65
N THR A 715 -38.58 9.91 -1.84
CA THR A 715 -37.37 9.18 -2.25
C THR A 715 -36.13 10.06 -2.22
N HIS A 716 -34.99 9.43 -1.93
CA HIS A 716 -33.68 10.07 -1.87
C HIS A 716 -32.68 9.31 -2.74
N LYS A 717 -31.76 10.04 -3.37
CA LYS A 717 -30.68 9.43 -4.16
C LYS A 717 -29.53 8.92 -3.29
N ILE A 718 -29.33 9.52 -2.11
CA ILE A 718 -28.12 9.36 -1.28
C ILE A 718 -28.47 9.10 0.18
N MET A 719 -27.74 8.17 0.80
CA MET A 719 -27.65 7.96 2.25
C MET A 719 -26.17 7.91 2.64
N ARG A 720 -25.81 8.51 3.77
CA ARG A 720 -24.49 8.35 4.40
C ARG A 720 -24.62 7.38 5.56
N VAL A 721 -23.78 6.37 5.62
CA VAL A 721 -23.70 5.40 6.74
C VAL A 721 -22.38 5.59 7.44
N LYS A 722 -22.40 5.85 8.75
CA LYS A 722 -21.21 6.02 9.58
C LYS A 722 -21.00 4.79 10.44
N TYR A 723 -19.75 4.37 10.55
CA TYR A 723 -19.40 3.15 11.27
C TYR A 723 -18.06 3.31 12.00
N ASP A 724 -17.87 2.45 13.00
CA ASP A 724 -16.55 2.20 13.56
C ASP A 724 -15.75 1.30 12.63
N THR A 725 -14.53 1.75 12.32
CA THR A 725 -13.52 0.97 11.61
C THR A 725 -12.85 -0.03 12.54
N TYR A 726 -12.22 -1.07 11.97
CA TYR A 726 -11.45 -2.07 12.72
C TYR A 726 -10.42 -1.48 13.71
N ASP A 727 -9.87 -0.28 13.45
CA ASP A 727 -8.91 0.46 14.27
C ASP A 727 -9.56 1.51 15.21
N ALA A 728 -10.85 1.33 15.51
CA ALA A 728 -11.64 2.18 16.42
C ALA A 728 -11.63 3.67 16.04
N ARG A 729 -11.71 3.95 14.73
CA ARG A 729 -11.96 5.29 14.18
C ARG A 729 -13.37 5.35 13.59
N ARG A 730 -13.87 6.57 13.37
CA ARG A 730 -15.11 6.80 12.61
C ARG A 730 -14.78 6.99 11.13
N ASP A 731 -15.52 6.33 10.26
CA ASP A 731 -15.52 6.56 8.81
C ASP A 731 -16.96 6.59 8.27
N GLU A 732 -17.15 6.98 7.01
CA GLU A 732 -18.47 6.98 6.36
C GLU A 732 -18.47 6.44 4.92
N ASP A 733 -19.48 5.62 4.61
CA ASP A 733 -19.79 5.14 3.27
C ASP A 733 -20.96 5.94 2.69
N ILE A 734 -20.91 6.23 1.38
CA ILE A 734 -21.98 6.91 0.65
C ILE A 734 -22.72 5.89 -0.22
N VAL A 735 -23.96 5.57 0.15
CA VAL A 735 -24.86 4.75 -0.65
C VAL A 735 -25.60 5.66 -1.65
N HIS A 736 -25.51 5.37 -2.95
CA HIS A 736 -26.11 6.17 -4.01
C HIS A 736 -26.84 5.29 -5.05
N LEU A 737 -28.16 5.44 -5.16
CA LEU A 737 -29.04 4.56 -5.96
C LEU A 737 -28.68 4.47 -7.45
N GLU A 738 -28.30 5.59 -8.07
CA GLU A 738 -27.98 5.67 -9.51
C GLU A 738 -26.52 5.30 -9.84
N THR A 739 -25.81 4.62 -8.93
CA THR A 739 -24.41 4.19 -9.12
C THR A 739 -24.20 2.78 -8.59
N ASP A 740 -23.04 2.17 -8.90
CA ASP A 740 -22.68 0.85 -8.36
C ASP A 740 -22.53 0.84 -6.81
N ARG A 741 -22.49 2.01 -6.17
CA ARG A 741 -22.46 2.20 -4.70
C ARG A 741 -23.84 2.07 -4.08
N CYS A 742 -24.66 1.15 -4.59
CA CYS A 742 -26.00 0.86 -4.08
C CYS A 742 -26.04 -0.40 -3.20
N ASN A 743 -24.90 -1.08 -2.98
CA ASN A 743 -24.86 -2.35 -2.24
C ASN A 743 -24.47 -2.13 -0.77
N ILE A 744 -25.17 -2.82 0.13
CA ILE A 744 -25.04 -2.72 1.59
C ILE A 744 -24.73 -4.07 2.24
N MET A 745 -24.09 -4.02 3.41
CA MET A 745 -23.84 -5.15 4.30
C MET A 745 -24.67 -4.98 5.59
N VAL A 746 -25.32 -6.06 6.05
CA VAL A 746 -26.01 -6.13 7.35
C VAL A 746 -25.60 -7.39 8.10
N HIS A 747 -25.86 -7.46 9.41
CA HIS A 747 -25.68 -8.70 10.17
C HIS A 747 -26.61 -9.83 9.71
N ASN A 748 -26.08 -11.04 9.68
CA ASN A 748 -26.86 -12.25 9.53
C ASN A 748 -27.32 -12.76 10.91
N SER A 749 -28.59 -12.55 11.27
CA SER A 749 -29.17 -13.02 12.53
C SER A 749 -29.21 -14.55 12.69
N ALA A 750 -28.90 -15.30 11.62
CA ALA A 750 -28.74 -16.76 11.66
C ALA A 750 -27.31 -17.22 12.00
N TYR A 751 -26.34 -16.31 12.13
CA TYR A 751 -24.96 -16.64 12.50
C TYR A 751 -24.75 -16.66 14.02
N PRO A 752 -23.96 -17.60 14.58
CA PRO A 752 -23.39 -18.79 13.94
C PRO A 752 -24.37 -19.99 13.90
N ALA A 753 -25.58 -19.84 14.47
CA ALA A 753 -26.47 -20.94 14.83
C ALA A 753 -26.95 -21.82 13.66
N SER A 754 -27.34 -21.21 12.54
CA SER A 754 -27.84 -21.91 11.35
C SER A 754 -27.29 -21.38 10.03
N SER A 755 -26.29 -20.50 10.09
CA SER A 755 -25.54 -20.03 8.92
C SER A 755 -24.06 -19.84 9.29
N PRO A 756 -23.12 -20.36 8.48
CA PRO A 756 -21.69 -20.23 8.74
C PRO A 756 -21.10 -18.86 8.35
N HIS A 757 -21.89 -17.96 7.75
CA HIS A 757 -21.42 -16.66 7.25
C HIS A 757 -22.09 -15.48 8.00
N PRO A 758 -21.34 -14.55 8.62
CA PRO A 758 -21.88 -13.54 9.54
C PRO A 758 -22.65 -12.37 8.91
N PHE A 759 -22.67 -12.23 7.58
CA PHE A 759 -23.26 -11.07 6.91
C PHE A 759 -24.32 -11.43 5.87
N ARG A 760 -25.33 -10.57 5.68
CA ARG A 760 -26.20 -10.55 4.50
C ARG A 760 -25.87 -9.33 3.65
N TYR A 761 -26.06 -9.45 2.33
CA TYR A 761 -25.77 -8.39 1.36
C TYR A 761 -27.01 -8.06 0.56
N GLY A 762 -27.26 -6.78 0.26
CA GLY A 762 -28.41 -6.37 -0.53
C GLY A 762 -28.12 -5.17 -1.43
N LYS A 763 -28.77 -5.12 -2.59
CA LYS A 763 -28.81 -3.93 -3.45
C LYS A 763 -29.97 -3.04 -2.98
N VAL A 764 -29.68 -1.82 -2.57
CA VAL A 764 -30.70 -0.82 -2.22
C VAL A 764 -31.35 -0.33 -3.51
N LEU A 765 -32.67 -0.46 -3.58
CA LEU A 765 -33.52 0.02 -4.68
C LEU A 765 -34.19 1.36 -4.36
N GLY A 766 -34.42 1.64 -3.08
CA GLY A 766 -34.98 2.91 -2.63
C GLY A 766 -34.44 3.30 -1.25
N ILE A 767 -34.07 4.58 -1.11
CA ILE A 767 -33.79 5.24 0.17
C ILE A 767 -35.00 6.14 0.41
N LEU A 768 -35.81 5.81 1.40
CA LEU A 768 -37.17 6.34 1.51
C LEU A 768 -37.42 6.91 2.91
N HIS A 769 -38.26 7.93 2.99
CA HIS A 769 -38.87 8.34 4.25
C HIS A 769 -40.36 8.64 4.06
N ALA A 770 -41.10 8.64 5.16
CA ALA A 770 -42.48 9.10 5.16
C ALA A 770 -42.89 9.71 6.51
N GLU A 771 -43.99 10.46 6.48
CA GLU A 771 -44.71 10.90 7.68
C GLU A 771 -45.82 9.87 7.96
N VAL A 772 -45.62 9.06 9.00
CA VAL A 772 -46.40 7.86 9.28
C VAL A 772 -47.26 8.05 10.54
N ALA A 773 -48.53 7.62 10.50
CA ALA A 773 -49.42 7.59 11.65
C ALA A 773 -50.13 6.23 11.74
N HIS A 774 -50.76 5.94 12.88
CA HIS A 774 -51.60 4.75 13.06
C HIS A 774 -53.04 5.14 13.39
N VAL A 775 -54.01 4.52 12.71
CA VAL A 775 -55.44 4.71 12.96
C VAL A 775 -55.97 3.65 13.93
N GLY A 776 -56.47 4.06 15.08
CA GLY A 776 -57.01 3.17 16.12
C GLY A 776 -56.39 3.44 17.49
N SER A 777 -56.92 2.78 18.53
CA SER A 777 -56.42 2.94 19.90
C SER A 777 -55.23 2.02 20.17
N ILE A 778 -54.07 2.59 20.49
CA ILE A 778 -52.89 1.83 20.92
C ILE A 778 -52.75 1.95 22.44
N GLY A 779 -53.06 0.86 23.15
CA GLY A 779 -52.94 0.78 24.60
C GLY A 779 -53.75 1.87 25.33
N ARG A 780 -53.08 2.61 26.23
CA ARG A 780 -53.70 3.71 27.03
C ARG A 780 -53.65 5.08 26.34
N ILE A 781 -53.04 5.20 25.16
CA ILE A 781 -52.90 6.49 24.45
C ILE A 781 -54.22 6.84 23.77
N LYS A 782 -55.09 7.57 24.49
CA LYS A 782 -56.36 8.08 23.98
C LYS A 782 -56.18 9.50 23.40
N GLY A 783 -56.37 9.62 22.09
CA GLY A 783 -56.56 10.90 21.40
C GLY A 783 -55.27 11.53 20.87
N GLY A 784 -55.03 11.37 19.57
CA GLY A 784 -53.92 12.05 18.89
C GLY A 784 -53.58 11.40 17.55
N TYR A 785 -53.98 12.04 16.44
CA TYR A 785 -53.55 11.64 15.09
C TYR A 785 -52.23 12.37 14.77
N TRP A 786 -51.14 11.83 15.31
CA TRP A 786 -49.80 12.40 15.17
C TRP A 786 -49.02 11.65 14.10
N PHE A 787 -48.45 12.39 13.15
CA PHE A 787 -47.50 11.83 12.20
C PHE A 787 -46.10 11.86 12.78
N SER A 788 -45.37 10.77 12.58
CA SER A 788 -43.96 10.61 12.92
C SER A 788 -43.14 10.40 11.65
N HIS A 789 -42.01 11.09 11.58
CA HIS A 789 -41.03 10.89 10.52
C HIS A 789 -40.36 9.51 10.68
N MET A 790 -40.38 8.70 9.62
CA MET A 790 -39.76 7.37 9.62
C MET A 790 -38.99 7.12 8.32
N GLU A 791 -37.73 6.73 8.46
CA GLU A 791 -36.83 6.38 7.36
C GLU A 791 -36.78 4.85 7.16
N PHE A 792 -36.68 4.38 5.91
CA PHE A 792 -36.63 2.96 5.56
C PHE A 792 -35.92 2.75 4.21
N LEU A 793 -35.24 1.62 4.08
CA LEU A 793 -34.63 1.20 2.81
C LEU A 793 -35.47 0.10 2.17
N TRP A 794 -35.64 0.16 0.85
CA TRP A 794 -36.16 -0.95 0.05
C TRP A 794 -34.99 -1.69 -0.59
N VAL A 795 -34.86 -2.99 -0.31
CA VAL A 795 -33.65 -3.77 -0.59
C VAL A 795 -33.97 -5.05 -1.35
N ARG A 796 -33.16 -5.35 -2.37
CA ARG A 796 -33.14 -6.63 -3.07
C ARG A 796 -31.99 -7.49 -2.55
N TRP A 797 -32.32 -8.63 -1.93
CA TRP A 797 -31.34 -9.48 -1.28
C TRP A 797 -30.54 -10.35 -2.25
N TYR A 798 -29.26 -10.45 -1.95
CA TYR A 798 -28.39 -11.49 -2.46
C TYR A 798 -28.50 -12.77 -1.60
N GLN A 799 -28.44 -13.93 -2.25
CA GLN A 799 -28.14 -15.20 -1.60
C GLN A 799 -26.62 -15.43 -1.63
N HIS A 800 -26.02 -15.68 -0.47
CA HIS A 800 -24.60 -16.04 -0.34
C HIS A 800 -24.36 -17.48 -0.81
N ILE A 801 -23.20 -17.66 -1.46
CA ILE A 801 -22.64 -18.94 -1.88
C ILE A 801 -21.28 -19.05 -1.21
N LEU A 802 -21.14 -20.07 -0.36
CA LEU A 802 -19.91 -20.36 0.36
C LEU A 802 -18.74 -20.62 -0.61
N ALA A 803 -17.58 -20.06 -0.25
CA ALA A 803 -16.31 -20.44 -0.84
C ALA A 803 -16.04 -21.95 -0.65
N THR A 804 -15.44 -22.57 -1.67
CA THR A 804 -15.13 -24.00 -1.71
C THR A 804 -13.65 -24.31 -1.44
N ASP A 805 -12.78 -23.30 -1.58
CA ASP A 805 -11.36 -23.34 -1.24
C ASP A 805 -11.01 -22.15 -0.34
N THR A 806 -10.02 -22.33 0.55
CA THR A 806 -9.50 -21.29 1.45
C THR A 806 -8.97 -20.04 0.74
N HIS A 807 -8.64 -20.16 -0.55
CA HIS A 807 -8.12 -19.10 -1.41
C HIS A 807 -9.14 -18.61 -2.45
N GLU A 808 -10.44 -18.90 -2.25
CA GLU A 808 -11.53 -18.40 -3.09
C GLU A 808 -12.16 -17.12 -2.48
N LEU A 809 -12.75 -16.25 -3.32
CA LEU A 809 -13.62 -15.19 -2.84
C LEU A 809 -15.05 -15.71 -2.63
N ASP A 810 -15.71 -15.23 -1.57
CA ASP A 810 -17.14 -15.45 -1.37
C ASP A 810 -17.96 -14.93 -2.55
N LYS A 811 -19.03 -15.65 -2.88
CA LYS A 811 -19.89 -15.35 -4.03
C LYS A 811 -21.31 -15.05 -3.57
N VAL A 812 -22.04 -14.31 -4.41
CA VAL A 812 -23.46 -14.02 -4.24
C VAL A 812 -24.21 -14.08 -5.55
N VAL A 813 -25.50 -14.42 -5.46
CA VAL A 813 -26.45 -14.44 -6.58
C VAL A 813 -27.74 -13.72 -6.19
N PHE A 814 -28.40 -13.04 -7.14
CA PHE A 814 -29.74 -12.52 -6.89
C PHE A 814 -30.78 -13.63 -6.88
N LEU A 815 -31.61 -13.65 -5.84
CA LEU A 815 -32.82 -14.46 -5.81
C LEU A 815 -33.78 -14.05 -6.96
N PRO A 816 -34.59 -14.99 -7.50
CA PRO A 816 -35.67 -14.65 -8.43
C PRO A 816 -36.62 -13.63 -7.82
N ILE A 817 -37.00 -12.60 -8.59
CA ILE A 817 -37.75 -11.45 -8.08
C ILE A 817 -39.16 -11.79 -7.58
N ASN A 818 -39.74 -12.86 -8.12
CA ASN A 818 -41.03 -13.42 -7.73
C ASN A 818 -40.97 -14.33 -6.49
N LYS A 819 -39.78 -14.62 -5.95
CA LYS A 819 -39.63 -15.44 -4.74
C LYS A 819 -39.89 -14.59 -3.49
N PRO A 820 -40.72 -15.05 -2.53
CA PRO A 820 -40.86 -14.38 -1.23
C PRO A 820 -39.51 -14.21 -0.52
N GLY A 821 -39.30 -13.05 0.11
CA GLY A 821 -38.04 -12.69 0.77
C GLY A 821 -36.93 -12.16 -0.14
N THR A 822 -37.15 -12.05 -1.46
CA THR A 822 -36.18 -11.40 -2.37
C THR A 822 -36.16 -9.88 -2.21
N LEU A 823 -37.33 -9.27 -1.98
CA LEU A 823 -37.52 -7.82 -1.81
C LEU A 823 -38.11 -7.57 -0.42
N GLU A 824 -37.39 -6.80 0.40
CA GLU A 824 -37.80 -6.49 1.78
C GLU A 824 -37.53 -5.03 2.12
N PHE A 825 -38.21 -4.52 3.15
CA PHE A 825 -37.88 -3.23 3.76
C PHE A 825 -37.04 -3.46 5.02
N ILE A 826 -36.03 -2.61 5.22
CA ILE A 826 -35.22 -2.61 6.44
C ILE A 826 -35.16 -1.23 7.08
N ASP A 827 -34.89 -1.21 8.38
CA ASP A 827 -34.46 -0.02 9.10
C ASP A 827 -33.03 0.33 8.65
N PRO A 828 -32.70 1.58 8.28
CA PRO A 828 -31.35 1.95 7.87
C PRO A 828 -30.32 1.79 9.01
N SER A 829 -30.75 1.75 10.28
CA SER A 829 -29.89 1.45 11.44
C SER A 829 -29.35 0.01 11.50
N LEU A 830 -29.80 -0.88 10.61
CA LEU A 830 -29.28 -2.24 10.47
C LEU A 830 -28.10 -2.34 9.48
N VAL A 831 -27.80 -1.25 8.75
CA VAL A 831 -26.75 -1.22 7.73
C VAL A 831 -25.39 -0.99 8.38
N LEU A 832 -24.55 -2.03 8.39
CA LEU A 832 -23.20 -1.92 8.94
C LEU A 832 -22.34 -0.94 8.14
N ARG A 833 -22.36 -1.07 6.80
CA ARG A 833 -21.68 -0.20 5.84
C ARG A 833 -22.07 -0.57 4.39
N ALA A 834 -21.53 0.15 3.41
CA ALA A 834 -21.64 -0.26 2.00
C ALA A 834 -20.66 -1.42 1.69
N CYS A 835 -20.91 -2.17 0.62
CA CYS A 835 -20.06 -3.29 0.22
C CYS A 835 -19.73 -3.28 -1.28
N HIS A 836 -18.53 -3.76 -1.64
CA HIS A 836 -18.08 -3.84 -3.02
C HIS A 836 -18.43 -5.20 -3.61
N ILE A 837 -19.55 -5.26 -4.34
CA ILE A 837 -20.01 -6.45 -5.06
C ILE A 837 -19.59 -6.34 -6.52
N VAL A 838 -18.69 -7.22 -6.96
CA VAL A 838 -18.09 -7.20 -8.31
C VAL A 838 -18.68 -8.33 -9.14
N PRO A 839 -19.18 -8.11 -10.37
CA PRO A 839 -19.66 -9.19 -11.20
C PRO A 839 -18.62 -10.29 -11.45
N ARG A 840 -19.03 -11.55 -11.39
CA ARG A 840 -18.19 -12.68 -11.82
C ARG A 840 -18.29 -12.79 -13.33
N PHE A 841 -17.42 -12.09 -14.06
CA PHE A 841 -17.63 -11.87 -15.48
C PHE A 841 -17.69 -13.16 -16.33
N ASN A 842 -16.91 -14.18 -15.95
CA ASN A 842 -16.93 -15.52 -16.54
C ASN A 842 -18.29 -16.25 -16.43
N ALA A 843 -19.10 -15.96 -15.41
CA ALA A 843 -20.46 -16.50 -15.28
C ALA A 843 -21.46 -15.83 -16.24
N GLY A 844 -21.12 -14.69 -16.84
CA GLY A 844 -21.93 -13.99 -17.83
C GLY A 844 -23.13 -13.22 -17.25
N ARG A 845 -23.79 -12.45 -18.13
CA ARG A 845 -25.01 -11.71 -17.79
C ARG A 845 -26.22 -12.63 -17.69
N ARG A 846 -27.11 -12.31 -16.75
CA ARG A 846 -28.38 -13.01 -16.54
C ARG A 846 -29.39 -12.75 -17.66
N PHE A 847 -29.36 -11.54 -18.22
CA PHE A 847 -30.18 -11.12 -19.35
C PHE A 847 -29.28 -10.65 -20.51
N PRO A 848 -28.80 -11.58 -21.37
CA PRO A 848 -27.89 -11.23 -22.47
C PRO A 848 -28.44 -10.13 -23.39
N ASN A 849 -29.74 -10.18 -23.64
CA ASN A 849 -30.47 -9.24 -24.53
C ASN A 849 -30.72 -7.86 -23.90
N GLY A 850 -30.40 -7.66 -22.60
CA GLY A 850 -30.68 -6.39 -21.90
C GLY A 850 -32.16 -6.15 -21.57
N THR A 851 -33.01 -7.18 -21.64
CA THR A 851 -34.42 -7.14 -21.20
C THR A 851 -34.56 -7.92 -19.90
N GLY A 852 -34.68 -7.20 -18.79
CA GLY A 852 -35.00 -7.77 -17.48
C GLY A 852 -36.51 -8.01 -17.28
N ASN A 853 -36.91 -8.51 -16.11
CA ASN A 853 -38.30 -8.71 -15.74
C ASN A 853 -38.89 -7.53 -14.93
N SER A 854 -38.06 -6.62 -14.42
CA SER A 854 -38.48 -5.52 -13.54
C SER A 854 -37.64 -4.27 -13.75
N ALA A 855 -38.31 -3.20 -14.19
CA ALA A 855 -37.69 -1.88 -14.30
C ALA A 855 -37.41 -1.29 -12.90
N LEU A 856 -38.27 -1.58 -11.91
CA LEU A 856 -38.10 -1.11 -10.53
C LEU A 856 -36.87 -1.73 -9.84
N ALA A 857 -36.60 -3.02 -10.07
CA ALA A 857 -35.39 -3.68 -9.54
C ALA A 857 -34.13 -3.45 -10.38
N GLN A 858 -34.30 -2.89 -11.57
CA GLN A 858 -33.26 -2.70 -12.58
C GLN A 858 -32.52 -4.02 -12.90
N ASP A 859 -33.26 -5.12 -13.06
CA ASP A 859 -32.68 -6.46 -13.20
C ASP A 859 -32.05 -6.71 -14.58
N GLN A 860 -32.27 -5.85 -15.58
CA GLN A 860 -31.71 -5.97 -16.93
C GLN A 860 -30.17 -5.95 -17.00
N ASP A 861 -29.51 -5.39 -15.98
CA ASP A 861 -28.05 -5.34 -15.85
C ASP A 861 -27.48 -6.42 -14.93
N ASP A 862 -28.32 -7.36 -14.46
CA ASP A 862 -27.90 -8.46 -13.59
C ASP A 862 -26.90 -9.40 -14.27
N TRP A 863 -25.99 -9.92 -13.44
CA TRP A 863 -25.09 -11.03 -13.76
C TRP A 863 -25.56 -12.31 -13.07
N ASN A 864 -25.12 -13.46 -13.59
CA ASN A 864 -25.49 -14.76 -13.01
C ASN A 864 -24.90 -14.94 -11.61
N GLU A 865 -23.65 -14.50 -11.41
CA GLU A 865 -22.92 -14.54 -10.14
C GLU A 865 -22.11 -13.25 -9.94
N TYR A 866 -21.82 -12.93 -8.69
CA TYR A 866 -20.94 -11.83 -8.27
C TYR A 866 -19.99 -12.32 -7.17
N PHE A 867 -18.79 -11.74 -7.11
CA PHE A 867 -17.88 -11.86 -5.99
C PHE A 867 -18.13 -10.75 -4.96
N ILE A 868 -17.93 -11.07 -3.69
CA ILE A 868 -17.81 -10.09 -2.62
C ILE A 868 -16.34 -9.71 -2.48
N ASN A 869 -15.99 -8.45 -2.75
CA ASN A 869 -14.60 -8.00 -2.65
C ASN A 869 -14.23 -7.66 -1.20
N ARG A 870 -13.81 -8.68 -0.44
CA ARG A 870 -13.30 -8.51 0.92
C ARG A 870 -11.97 -7.75 1.03
N PHE A 871 -11.24 -7.54 -0.06
CA PHE A 871 -9.95 -6.84 -0.08
C PHE A 871 -10.08 -5.36 -0.49
N VAL A 872 -11.30 -4.85 -0.67
CA VAL A 872 -11.53 -3.47 -1.15
C VAL A 872 -10.97 -2.39 -0.22
N ASP A 873 -10.96 -2.63 1.09
CA ASP A 873 -10.26 -1.81 2.07
C ASP A 873 -9.95 -2.63 3.34
N ARG A 874 -9.11 -2.07 4.22
CA ARG A 874 -8.66 -2.70 5.46
C ARG A 874 -9.79 -3.01 6.43
N ASP A 875 -10.79 -2.13 6.50
CA ASP A 875 -11.92 -2.34 7.40
C ASP A 875 -12.78 -3.50 6.90
N MET A 876 -13.07 -3.54 5.60
CA MET A 876 -13.81 -4.63 4.97
C MET A 876 -13.07 -5.95 5.16
N PHE A 877 -11.75 -5.99 4.94
CA PHE A 877 -10.93 -7.18 5.18
C PHE A 877 -11.06 -7.69 6.62
N MET A 878 -10.88 -6.80 7.61
CA MET A 878 -10.95 -7.16 9.01
C MET A 878 -12.34 -7.61 9.49
N ARG A 879 -13.42 -7.33 8.75
CA ARG A 879 -14.76 -7.92 9.03
C ARG A 879 -14.81 -9.43 8.78
N TYR A 880 -13.91 -9.98 7.95
CA TYR A 880 -13.79 -11.43 7.71
C TYR A 880 -12.78 -12.09 8.65
N GLU A 881 -11.90 -11.31 9.29
CA GLU A 881 -11.04 -11.76 10.39
C GLU A 881 -11.80 -11.59 11.72
N TRP A 882 -12.93 -12.29 11.83
CA TRP A 882 -13.94 -12.12 12.90
C TRP A 882 -13.33 -12.24 14.30
N GLY A 883 -13.61 -11.26 15.17
CA GLY A 883 -13.08 -11.18 16.53
C GLY A 883 -11.65 -10.62 16.65
N LEU A 884 -10.93 -10.36 15.55
CA LEU A 884 -9.59 -9.76 15.60
C LEU A 884 -9.58 -8.22 15.48
N ALA A 885 -10.72 -7.62 15.14
CA ALA A 885 -10.87 -6.18 14.93
C ALA A 885 -11.28 -5.44 16.21
N VAL A 886 -10.40 -4.57 16.72
CA VAL A 886 -10.61 -3.80 17.96
C VAL A 886 -11.89 -2.96 17.92
N GLY A 887 -12.17 -2.28 16.82
CA GLY A 887 -13.35 -1.41 16.67
C GLY A 887 -14.64 -2.12 16.24
N HIS A 888 -14.63 -3.41 15.87
CA HIS A 888 -15.84 -4.15 15.54
C HIS A 888 -16.48 -4.76 16.80
N THR A 889 -17.05 -3.88 17.62
CA THR A 889 -17.62 -4.18 18.96
C THR A 889 -18.59 -5.37 18.97
N TYR A 890 -19.36 -5.55 17.90
CA TYR A 890 -20.28 -6.68 17.72
C TYR A 890 -19.59 -8.07 17.66
N THR A 891 -18.26 -8.14 17.54
CA THR A 891 -17.48 -9.39 17.55
C THR A 891 -16.78 -9.66 18.90
N HIS A 892 -16.86 -8.75 19.87
CA HIS A 892 -16.03 -8.81 21.09
C HIS A 892 -16.29 -10.05 21.96
N CYS A 893 -17.47 -10.67 21.88
CA CYS A 893 -17.77 -11.93 22.56
C CYS A 893 -16.89 -13.10 22.11
N ASP A 894 -16.49 -13.13 20.83
CA ASP A 894 -15.68 -14.19 20.23
C ASP A 894 -14.18 -13.84 20.19
N ALA A 895 -13.85 -12.57 20.41
CA ALA A 895 -12.51 -12.01 20.22
C ALA A 895 -11.43 -12.70 21.04
N VAL A 896 -11.71 -13.10 22.28
CA VAL A 896 -10.75 -13.83 23.13
C VAL A 896 -10.36 -15.17 22.49
N GLY A 897 -11.35 -15.93 22.00
CA GLY A 897 -11.13 -17.21 21.33
C GLY A 897 -10.33 -17.03 20.04
N ALA A 898 -10.76 -16.10 19.17
CA ALA A 898 -10.13 -15.83 17.88
C ALA A 898 -8.64 -15.41 18.04
N ASN A 899 -8.33 -14.50 18.96
CA ASN A 899 -6.93 -14.06 19.17
C ASN A 899 -6.06 -15.20 19.73
N LEU A 900 -6.56 -15.98 20.69
CA LEU A 900 -5.81 -17.10 21.27
C LEU A 900 -5.59 -18.26 20.28
N GLU A 901 -6.56 -18.54 19.41
CA GLU A 901 -6.41 -19.53 18.34
C GLU A 901 -5.24 -19.18 17.41
N VAL A 902 -5.22 -17.95 16.87
CA VAL A 902 -4.16 -17.49 15.97
C VAL A 902 -2.79 -17.46 16.65
N ILE A 903 -2.70 -16.92 17.87
CA ILE A 903 -1.42 -16.83 18.61
C ILE A 903 -0.90 -18.22 18.97
N SER A 904 -1.77 -19.18 19.33
CA SER A 904 -1.36 -20.55 19.65
C SER A 904 -0.92 -21.33 18.42
N ARG A 905 -1.59 -21.15 17.26
CA ARG A 905 -1.18 -21.73 15.97
C ARG A 905 0.23 -21.30 15.58
N SER A 906 0.51 -19.99 15.60
CA SER A 906 1.85 -19.44 15.30
C SER A 906 2.93 -19.95 16.26
N ARG A 907 2.63 -20.06 17.56
CA ARG A 907 3.57 -20.64 18.54
C ARG A 907 3.91 -22.10 18.24
N ASN A 908 2.91 -22.92 17.93
CA ASN A 908 3.10 -24.34 17.64
C ASN A 908 3.95 -24.55 16.37
N HIS A 909 3.74 -23.75 15.31
CA HIS A 909 4.58 -23.77 14.11
C HIS A 909 6.06 -23.47 14.41
N ASN A 910 6.34 -22.60 15.38
CA ASN A 910 7.70 -22.25 15.78
C ASN A 910 8.40 -23.28 16.69
N THR A 911 7.68 -24.24 17.30
CA THR A 911 8.25 -25.16 18.31
C THR A 911 8.58 -26.58 17.83
N GLY A 912 8.21 -26.96 16.61
CA GLY A 912 8.75 -28.15 15.93
C GLY A 912 7.72 -29.13 15.36
N ASN A 913 8.15 -29.80 14.27
CA ASN A 913 7.42 -30.73 13.41
C ASN A 913 6.16 -30.18 12.70
N PRO A 914 6.16 -30.06 11.35
CA PRO A 914 4.96 -29.73 10.59
C PRO A 914 3.99 -30.92 10.58
N VAL A 915 3.06 -30.93 11.53
CA VAL A 915 1.86 -31.76 11.42
C VAL A 915 0.95 -31.11 10.39
N TRP A 916 0.90 -31.67 9.19
CA TRP A 916 -0.15 -31.39 8.23
C TRP A 916 -1.47 -31.84 8.84
N SER A 917 -2.23 -30.91 9.40
CA SER A 917 -3.62 -31.16 9.76
C SER A 917 -4.43 -31.25 8.47
N GLU A 918 -4.61 -32.47 7.97
CA GLU A 918 -5.68 -32.78 7.02
C GLU A 918 -7.01 -32.25 7.58
N GLY A 919 -7.88 -31.82 6.67
CA GLY A 919 -9.15 -31.18 7.04
C GLY A 919 -9.97 -32.06 7.97
N ARG A 920 -10.69 -31.44 8.91
CA ARG A 920 -11.78 -32.12 9.63
C ARG A 920 -12.93 -32.35 8.65
N ASP A 921 -12.82 -33.42 7.87
CA ASP A 921 -13.93 -33.97 7.11
C ASP A 921 -15.03 -34.37 8.09
N ARG A 922 -16.18 -33.70 7.97
CA ARG A 922 -17.40 -34.12 8.66
C ARG A 922 -18.04 -35.21 7.83
N GLU A 923 -18.16 -36.40 8.42
CA GLU A 923 -18.90 -37.52 7.85
C GLU A 923 -20.32 -37.08 7.42
N VAL A 924 -20.66 -37.36 6.17
CA VAL A 924 -22.04 -37.29 5.67
C VAL A 924 -22.44 -38.72 5.28
N GLY A 925 -23.60 -39.14 5.77
CA GLY A 925 -23.95 -40.55 5.88
C GLY A 925 -24.21 -41.31 4.58
N GLN A 926 -23.96 -42.62 4.68
CA GLN A 926 -24.64 -43.74 4.00
C GLN A 926 -25.37 -43.47 2.68
N VAL A 927 -24.88 -44.10 1.61
CA VAL A 927 -25.71 -44.54 0.47
C VAL A 927 -25.53 -46.06 0.28
N VAL A 928 -26.61 -46.70 -0.19
CA VAL A 928 -26.91 -48.13 -0.12
C VAL A 928 -26.09 -48.99 -1.10
N GLU A 929 -25.96 -50.29 -0.77
CA GLU A 929 -25.27 -51.34 -1.51
C GLU A 929 -25.76 -51.59 -2.95
N ALA A 930 -24.84 -52.07 -3.80
CA ALA A 930 -25.08 -53.10 -4.81
C ALA A 930 -23.77 -53.90 -5.06
N GLY A 931 -23.86 -55.22 -5.26
CA GLY A 931 -22.70 -56.12 -5.48
C GLY A 931 -22.06 -55.99 -6.89
N GLU A 932 -21.14 -56.85 -7.34
CA GLU A 932 -20.77 -58.21 -6.89
C GLU A 932 -19.33 -58.59 -7.32
N THR A 933 -18.66 -59.49 -6.56
CA THR A 933 -17.56 -60.43 -6.97
C THR A 933 -16.26 -59.90 -7.62
N GLY A 934 -15.05 -60.43 -7.33
CA GLY A 934 -14.61 -61.46 -6.36
C GLY A 934 -13.13 -61.89 -6.61
N ALA A 935 -12.52 -62.65 -5.68
CA ALA A 935 -11.24 -63.41 -5.77
C ALA A 935 -9.93 -62.65 -6.13
N ASP A 936 -8.71 -62.93 -5.63
CA ASP A 936 -8.15 -63.94 -4.69
C ASP A 936 -6.94 -63.30 -3.95
N ALA A 937 -6.64 -63.59 -2.67
CA ALA A 937 -5.59 -64.54 -2.21
C ALA A 937 -4.18 -64.34 -2.84
N ARG A 938 -3.03 -64.32 -2.12
CA ARG A 938 -2.64 -64.93 -0.83
C ARG A 938 -1.26 -64.42 -0.30
N THR A 939 -1.05 -64.52 1.03
CA THR A 939 0.21 -64.76 1.81
C THR A 939 1.52 -64.03 1.46
N ASN A 940 2.19 -63.23 2.31
CA ASN A 940 2.70 -63.42 3.70
C ASN A 940 4.06 -64.16 3.82
N SER A 941 4.97 -63.60 4.66
CA SER A 941 6.09 -64.22 5.42
C SER A 941 7.58 -63.94 5.09
N THR A 942 8.14 -63.00 5.88
CA THR A 942 9.30 -63.16 6.82
C THR A 942 10.62 -63.88 6.46
N ARG A 943 11.73 -63.12 6.47
CA ARG A 943 13.04 -63.31 7.19
C ARG A 943 13.97 -62.15 6.75
N GLY A 944 14.80 -61.47 7.55
CA GLY A 944 15.66 -61.90 8.68
C GLY A 944 17.03 -62.34 8.13
N GLY A 945 18.20 -61.81 8.50
CA GLY A 945 18.61 -60.77 9.47
C GLY A 945 20.16 -60.71 9.58
N ASN A 946 20.70 -59.88 10.48
CA ASN A 946 22.15 -59.63 10.75
C ASN A 946 22.95 -58.87 9.65
N GLY A 947 23.93 -58.02 9.98
CA GLY A 947 24.26 -57.41 11.29
C GLY A 947 25.73 -56.98 11.46
N LYS A 948 25.94 -55.80 12.07
CA LYS A 948 27.21 -55.19 12.58
C LYS A 948 28.26 -54.77 11.51
N ALA A 949 28.94 -53.62 11.51
CA ALA A 949 29.27 -52.52 12.45
C ALA A 949 30.78 -52.47 12.85
N VAL A 950 31.28 -51.25 13.12
CA VAL A 950 32.69 -50.86 13.39
C VAL A 950 33.57 -50.85 12.12
N GLY A 951 34.40 -49.84 11.82
CA GLY A 951 34.66 -48.54 12.46
C GLY A 951 36.11 -48.08 12.18
N GLY A 952 36.37 -46.78 11.98
CA GLY A 952 37.74 -46.25 11.84
C GLY A 952 37.93 -45.09 10.84
N SER A 953 38.60 -44.05 11.31
CA SER A 953 39.32 -42.99 10.57
C SER A 953 40.67 -42.81 11.34
N PRO A 954 41.65 -41.99 10.90
CA PRO A 954 41.76 -41.11 9.73
C PRO A 954 43.11 -41.29 8.97
N GLU A 955 43.64 -40.18 8.39
CA GLU A 955 45.03 -39.89 7.93
C GLU A 955 45.33 -39.92 6.41
N ASP A 956 45.39 -38.70 5.86
CA ASP A 956 46.50 -38.02 5.16
C ASP A 956 47.35 -38.72 4.07
N SER A 957 47.48 -38.01 2.94
CA SER A 957 48.71 -37.94 2.13
C SER A 957 48.74 -36.68 1.25
N GLU A 958 49.76 -35.84 1.42
CA GLU A 958 50.12 -34.73 0.51
C GLU A 958 50.88 -35.24 -0.74
N ASP A 959 51.46 -34.29 -1.51
CA ASP A 959 52.30 -34.39 -2.73
C ASP A 959 51.59 -34.22 -4.10
N GLY A 960 52.14 -33.49 -5.09
CA GLY A 960 53.36 -32.66 -5.05
C GLY A 960 54.02 -32.35 -6.42
N ILE A 961 53.63 -31.23 -7.05
CA ILE A 961 54.47 -30.34 -7.90
C ILE A 961 54.85 -30.77 -9.37
N HIS A 962 55.03 -29.73 -10.21
CA HIS A 962 55.50 -29.64 -11.62
C HIS A 962 54.48 -29.89 -12.76
N GLY A 963 54.31 -29.03 -13.77
CA GLY A 963 54.77 -27.64 -13.99
C GLY A 963 55.44 -27.40 -15.36
N SER A 964 54.74 -26.75 -16.29
CA SER A 964 55.30 -26.08 -17.48
C SER A 964 54.34 -25.02 -18.03
N GLU A 965 54.88 -23.90 -18.53
CA GLU A 965 54.15 -22.68 -18.94
C GLU A 965 53.86 -22.63 -20.47
N ASN A 966 53.20 -21.53 -20.89
CA ASN A 966 53.00 -21.04 -22.28
C ASN A 966 51.99 -21.83 -23.17
N ASP A 967 51.22 -21.22 -24.08
CA ASP A 967 51.10 -19.81 -24.50
C ASP A 967 49.68 -19.49 -25.04
N SER A 968 49.28 -18.21 -24.92
CA SER A 968 48.46 -17.36 -25.82
C SER A 968 47.09 -17.80 -26.43
N GLU A 969 46.33 -16.76 -26.84
CA GLU A 969 45.15 -16.71 -27.73
C GLU A 969 43.76 -17.13 -27.15
N GLY A 970 42.66 -16.40 -27.39
CA GLY A 970 42.58 -15.09 -28.07
C GLY A 970 41.30 -14.76 -28.85
N GLU A 971 40.10 -15.15 -28.41
CA GLU A 971 38.82 -14.84 -29.09
C GLU A 971 37.77 -14.47 -28.02
N GLY A 972 36.87 -13.49 -28.17
CA GLY A 972 36.48 -12.72 -29.35
C GLY A 972 34.96 -12.78 -29.54
N GLU A 973 34.18 -12.13 -28.67
CA GLU A 973 32.72 -11.99 -28.88
C GLU A 973 32.46 -10.73 -29.72
N ASP A 974 32.32 -10.92 -31.04
CA ASP A 974 32.03 -9.85 -32.00
C ASP A 974 30.59 -9.32 -31.87
N ASP A 975 30.47 -7.99 -31.97
CA ASP A 975 29.21 -7.27 -32.18
C ASP A 975 28.64 -7.52 -33.60
N ASP A 976 27.32 -7.37 -33.79
CA ASP A 976 26.70 -7.35 -35.11
C ASP A 976 25.62 -6.23 -35.19
N GLU A 977 25.70 -5.39 -36.21
CA GLU A 977 24.94 -4.14 -36.35
C GLU A 977 23.61 -4.28 -37.14
N GLY A 978 22.70 -3.32 -36.94
CA GLY A 978 21.55 -3.06 -37.82
C GLY A 978 20.23 -3.75 -37.40
N ASP A 979 19.05 -3.15 -37.58
CA ASP A 979 18.70 -1.81 -38.08
C ASP A 979 17.37 -1.36 -37.42
N LYS A 980 17.01 -0.07 -37.56
CA LYS A 980 15.95 0.61 -36.79
C LYS A 980 14.53 0.27 -37.26
N ASP A 981 13.61 0.04 -36.32
CA ASP A 981 12.35 0.81 -36.22
C ASP A 981 11.48 0.43 -35.00
N GLY A 982 11.17 1.44 -34.16
CA GLY A 982 9.92 1.62 -33.41
C GLY A 982 9.39 0.55 -32.44
N GLU A 983 9.85 0.54 -31.19
CA GLU A 983 9.01 0.64 -29.95
C GLU A 983 9.92 0.43 -28.70
N SER A 984 9.96 1.42 -27.80
CA SER A 984 10.90 1.45 -26.66
C SER A 984 10.42 0.64 -25.44
N GLU A 985 11.07 -0.48 -25.15
CA GLU A 985 10.99 -1.12 -23.83
C GLU A 985 11.91 -0.39 -22.84
N GLU A 986 11.34 0.37 -21.89
CA GLU A 986 12.11 0.93 -20.76
C GLU A 986 12.51 -0.18 -19.79
N SER A 987 13.79 -0.57 -19.82
CA SER A 987 14.42 -1.47 -18.85
C SER A 987 15.14 -0.67 -17.76
N ASP A 988 14.57 -0.65 -16.56
CA ASP A 988 15.15 -0.03 -15.36
C ASP A 988 16.30 -0.87 -14.76
N GLU A 989 17.46 -0.87 -15.42
CA GLU A 989 18.83 -1.29 -15.04
C GLU A 989 19.62 -1.05 -16.35
N ASP A 990 20.54 -0.09 -16.51
CA ASP A 990 21.55 0.44 -15.58
C ASP A 990 21.77 1.97 -15.66
N GLY A 991 22.39 2.53 -14.63
CA GLY A 991 22.80 3.95 -14.60
C GLY A 991 24.17 4.19 -15.22
N GLU A 992 24.28 4.17 -16.55
CA GLU A 992 25.48 4.67 -17.25
C GLU A 992 25.30 6.11 -17.75
N TYR A 993 26.37 6.89 -17.57
CA TYR A 993 26.46 8.30 -17.94
C TYR A 993 27.13 8.43 -19.31
N TYR A 994 26.41 8.97 -20.30
CA TYR A 994 27.03 9.48 -21.53
C TYR A 994 26.54 10.88 -21.86
N ASP A 995 27.49 11.81 -21.88
CA ASP A 995 27.37 13.10 -22.54
C ASP A 995 27.16 12.90 -24.05
N ALA A 996 26.42 13.83 -24.65
CA ALA A 996 26.27 13.93 -26.09
C ALA A 996 26.48 15.39 -26.49
N ASP A 997 27.68 15.67 -26.97
CA ASP A 997 28.02 16.96 -27.56
C ASP A 997 28.65 16.77 -28.94
N GLN A 998 28.55 17.80 -29.79
CA GLN A 998 28.88 17.81 -31.23
C GLN A 998 27.89 17.03 -32.13
N TYR A 999 27.30 17.60 -33.19
CA TYR A 999 27.96 18.46 -34.18
C TYR A 999 26.99 19.39 -34.96
N ASN A 1000 27.58 20.45 -35.53
CA ASN A 1000 27.13 21.26 -36.67
C ASN A 1000 25.82 22.08 -36.53
N GLY A 1001 26.00 23.39 -36.32
CA GLY A 1001 25.00 24.37 -36.70
C GLY A 1001 24.91 24.56 -38.23
N LYS A 1002 23.69 24.81 -38.71
CA LYS A 1002 23.44 25.63 -39.90
C LYS A 1002 22.40 26.67 -39.53
N ALA A 1003 22.66 27.92 -39.90
CA ALA A 1003 21.73 29.02 -39.66
C ALA A 1003 20.44 28.82 -40.46
N TYR A 1004 19.31 29.25 -39.88
CA TYR A 1004 18.14 29.62 -40.67
C TYR A 1004 17.46 30.86 -40.07
N ASP A 1005 16.86 31.64 -40.97
CA ASP A 1005 16.45 33.04 -40.79
C ASP A 1005 15.12 33.17 -40.01
N PRO A 1006 14.89 34.25 -39.23
CA PRO A 1006 13.68 34.39 -38.43
C PRO A 1006 12.69 35.41 -39.03
N GLU A 1007 11.73 34.96 -39.84
CA GLU A 1007 10.49 35.71 -40.15
C GLU A 1007 9.40 34.82 -40.78
N ALA A 1008 8.13 35.27 -40.70
CA ALA A 1008 6.88 34.55 -41.07
C ALA A 1008 6.48 33.37 -40.14
N ASP A 1009 5.21 33.18 -39.74
CA ASP A 1009 4.00 34.00 -39.90
C ASP A 1009 3.03 33.76 -38.71
N ASP A 1010 1.95 34.55 -38.69
CA ASP A 1010 1.01 34.75 -37.58
C ASP A 1010 0.03 33.58 -37.28
N GLY A 1011 -0.63 33.67 -36.11
CA GLY A 1011 -2.05 33.27 -36.04
C GLY A 1011 -2.46 31.89 -35.49
N CYS A 1012 -2.26 31.62 -34.19
CA CYS A 1012 -3.31 30.96 -33.37
C CYS A 1012 -3.07 31.03 -31.85
N ARG A 1013 -3.62 32.06 -31.18
CA ARG A 1013 -3.74 32.09 -29.71
C ARG A 1013 -4.95 31.28 -29.24
N PHE A 1014 -4.73 30.07 -28.75
CA PHE A 1014 -5.65 29.40 -27.83
C PHE A 1014 -5.00 29.23 -26.45
N SER A 1015 -5.16 30.26 -25.61
CA SER A 1015 -4.69 30.26 -24.24
C SER A 1015 -5.54 29.33 -23.36
N LYS A 1016 -5.09 28.08 -23.19
CA LYS A 1016 -5.52 27.25 -22.04
C LYS A 1016 -4.68 27.62 -20.82
N GLY A 1017 -5.16 28.62 -20.07
CA GLY A 1017 -4.69 28.86 -18.71
C GLY A 1017 -5.10 27.69 -17.82
N TYR A 1018 -4.12 26.98 -17.27
CA TYR A 1018 -4.34 25.99 -16.22
C TYR A 1018 -4.27 26.67 -14.86
N GLU A 1019 -5.31 27.43 -14.53
CA GLU A 1019 -5.53 27.96 -13.18
C GLU A 1019 -5.86 26.81 -12.22
N SER A 1020 -5.27 26.83 -11.04
CA SER A 1020 -5.47 25.80 -10.02
C SER A 1020 -6.79 26.00 -9.26
N GLU A 1021 -7.35 24.92 -8.68
CA GLU A 1021 -8.52 25.04 -7.81
C GLU A 1021 -8.26 25.93 -6.58
N GLU A 1022 -7.01 26.07 -6.13
CA GLU A 1022 -6.62 27.01 -5.07
C GLU A 1022 -6.77 28.48 -5.50
N GLU A 1023 -6.53 28.82 -6.77
CA GLU A 1023 -6.71 30.18 -7.30
C GLU A 1023 -8.19 30.54 -7.46
N ARG A 1024 -9.07 29.55 -7.68
CA ARG A 1024 -10.52 29.77 -7.66
C ARG A 1024 -11.07 30.17 -6.28
N GLU A 1025 -10.48 29.72 -5.17
CA GLU A 1025 -10.88 30.20 -3.84
C GLU A 1025 -10.53 31.69 -3.60
N TYR A 1026 -9.50 32.23 -4.26
CA TYR A 1026 -9.15 33.65 -4.14
C TYR A 1026 -10.13 34.58 -4.91
N LEU A 1027 -10.77 34.10 -5.96
CA LEU A 1027 -11.73 34.88 -6.76
C LEU A 1027 -13.11 35.04 -6.10
N VAL A 1028 -13.45 34.24 -5.08
CA VAL A 1028 -14.79 34.26 -4.43
C VAL A 1028 -15.06 35.53 -3.60
N PHE A 1029 -14.06 36.38 -3.38
CA PHE A 1029 -14.21 37.70 -2.73
C PHE A 1029 -14.15 38.89 -3.70
N GLY A 1030 -14.16 38.66 -5.02
CA GLY A 1030 -14.20 39.69 -6.05
C GLY A 1030 -15.24 39.40 -7.15
N GLU A 1031 -16.31 40.19 -7.15
CA GLU A 1031 -17.37 40.25 -8.18
C GLU A 1031 -18.28 39.02 -8.34
N GLY A 1032 -19.57 39.20 -8.06
CA GLY A 1032 -20.59 38.18 -8.29
C GLY A 1032 -21.17 38.26 -9.70
N ARG A 1033 -21.22 37.11 -10.41
CA ARG A 1033 -22.19 36.76 -11.46
C ARG A 1033 -22.43 35.25 -11.44
N ALA A 1034 -23.65 34.86 -11.79
CA ALA A 1034 -24.16 33.50 -11.61
C ALA A 1034 -23.67 32.50 -12.67
N TRP A 1035 -23.42 31.26 -12.24
CA TRP A 1035 -23.75 29.99 -12.91
C TRP A 1035 -23.99 28.92 -11.82
#